data_AF-A0A938KEJ3-F1
#
_entry.id   AF-A0A938KEJ3-F1
#
_cell.length_a   1.000
_cell.length_b   1.000
_cell.length_c   1.000
_cell.angle_alpha   90.00
_cell.angle_beta   90.00
_cell.angle_gamma   90.00
#
_symmetry.space_group_name_H-M   'P 1'
#
loop_
_entity.id
_entity.type
_entity.pdbx_description
1 polymer ?
#
loop_
_entity_poly.entity_id
_entity_poly.type
_entity_poly.pdbx_seq_one_letter_code
_entity_poly.pdbx_strand_id
1 'polypeptide(L)'
;MERRKPRPFPTRVVSLTPLKPRLNPRRRKLRWTAAILSLVAALGVTGGILTYLKRHPRQYRPDEKLADITSSLARGLPPEAPRPRFADVTQAAGLASFRTFAGDRTSQLPEDMGPGAAWGDFDNDGDDDVFLVSAGGPLNVSTDKLRPCELHRNSGDGTFRKVESFPVVQIRGMGAAWGDYDGDGFLDLVVSGYNALLLFHNEGGTGRFTRETRFPDRTGFWSGVSWGDFDNDRDLDLYVCGYVQYVENEADRARGSEQFGTFVPYTLNPASYQPALNLLFRNDGDGTFTEAAEALGIANPTGRSLGALWHDFDDDGWLDLYVANDISDNVFYRNLGGKFEDISHGAWVADYRSAMGLAAGDYNRDGDDDLFITHWVAQENALYDNVWADFNVRRGEFGQRSNGDVGNRSNGVAQAAPPSRTPPLQHSNTPPRYPLRFMDIADRKGLGQIALQFVGWGTEFVDFDGDGWVDLVVANGNTLEFDGPAPKRLKPQEPFLFWNRRGEHFHDLAPLNPSLAQQHVSRGLAVSDYDNDGDMDILLVHLGEGVQLLRNEMQTGHWLKVRLRSRLKNGAALGFGDGAKAIAHVNEAGLRRTVSSASYLSQSSRTLHFGLGAAKIVERLEVRWLGGQTSFFANLDADATWEITEGEPAPRRIEARAAVSGSPDDATPTATPWKPESSRPLPIADLQSPIAKNSTSVADRPLAATDRPLAIGDRQLAITDRLLAIGDRLSDREGAVSQTNRARIVEFWTKHRAAMNALKIEKDVRKAIPLFRQALELDPHHEDALYYLGQCLAVQGDVAGALAQWDVLIRINPQSHRAHQQWGTLRALTAASAADLQAAEARLEQAHAINPEETGALLVLGEIALLRGDPDKAEQRLAAACRTNPRAAGGFFLRAYLVWKRGDEPRARALLAEARQALGKDWQPKGSTSEGDVKQKQHTEGTPLSRFWENWNGAADPASAFIQLDAHCRAERQP
;
A
#
# COMPACT_ATOMS: atom_id res chain seq x y z
N MET A 1 32.20 33.69 94.55
CA MET A 1 31.89 34.45 95.77
C MET A 1 30.41 34.82 95.74
N GLU A 2 29.72 34.53 96.85
CA GLU A 2 28.45 35.09 97.35
C GLU A 2 27.19 35.05 96.46
N ARG A 3 26.16 34.23 96.74
CA ARG A 3 25.20 34.18 97.87
C ARG A 3 24.32 35.43 98.03
N ARG A 4 23.04 35.34 97.64
CA ARG A 4 21.80 35.32 98.48
C ARG A 4 20.58 35.69 97.61
N LYS A 5 19.58 34.83 97.41
CA LYS A 5 18.45 34.41 98.29
C LYS A 5 17.36 35.50 98.49
N PRO A 6 16.08 35.13 98.74
CA PRO A 6 14.95 35.37 97.82
C PRO A 6 13.72 36.03 98.51
N ARG A 7 12.54 35.91 97.87
CA ARG A 7 11.16 35.77 98.42
C ARG A 7 10.22 37.01 98.40
N PRO A 8 8.86 36.83 98.44
CA PRO A 8 7.99 36.99 97.24
C PRO A 8 6.60 37.68 97.45
N PHE A 9 5.81 37.78 96.35
CA PHE A 9 4.31 37.87 96.23
C PHE A 9 3.59 39.14 96.77
N PRO A 10 2.32 39.47 96.39
CA PRO A 10 1.45 39.00 95.27
C PRO A 10 0.54 40.06 94.57
N THR A 11 -0.16 39.60 93.51
CA THR A 11 -1.55 39.89 93.05
C THR A 11 -1.95 41.08 92.14
N ARG A 12 -2.63 40.67 91.05
CA ARG A 12 -3.91 41.16 90.44
C ARG A 12 -3.93 42.14 89.25
N VAL A 13 -4.15 41.54 88.06
CA VAL A 13 -5.15 41.80 87.00
C VAL A 13 -5.66 43.23 86.76
N VAL A 14 -5.42 43.76 85.54
CA VAL A 14 -6.38 44.54 84.73
C VAL A 14 -6.17 44.24 83.23
N SER A 15 -7.27 44.07 82.50
CA SER A 15 -7.40 43.83 81.06
C SER A 15 -7.07 45.05 80.20
N LEU A 16 -6.42 44.85 79.04
CA LEU A 16 -6.46 45.79 77.90
C LEU A 16 -6.64 45.03 76.58
N THR A 17 -7.76 45.30 75.92
CA THR A 17 -8.18 44.85 74.58
C THR A 17 -7.32 45.52 73.49
N PRO A 18 -6.89 44.82 72.41
CA PRO A 18 -6.16 45.48 71.32
C PRO A 18 -7.09 46.01 70.21
N LEU A 19 -6.84 47.26 69.81
CA LEU A 19 -7.50 48.00 68.73
C LEU A 19 -7.24 47.38 67.33
N LYS A 20 -8.30 47.14 66.54
CA LYS A 20 -8.21 46.85 65.11
C LYS A 20 -7.98 48.14 64.30
N PRO A 21 -6.99 48.21 63.39
CA PRO A 21 -6.79 49.38 62.54
C PRO A 21 -7.82 49.41 61.39
N ARG A 22 -8.60 50.50 61.31
CA ARG A 22 -9.53 50.80 60.21
C ARG A 22 -8.76 51.26 58.97
N LEU A 23 -8.68 50.42 57.94
CA LEU A 23 -8.18 50.80 56.62
C LEU A 23 -9.18 51.73 55.89
N ASN A 24 -8.67 52.84 55.33
CA ASN A 24 -9.43 53.89 54.66
C ASN A 24 -10.26 53.35 53.47
N PRO A 25 -11.60 53.58 53.42
CA PRO A 25 -12.50 53.00 52.40
C PRO A 25 -12.12 53.36 50.95
N ARG A 26 -11.46 54.52 50.71
CA ARG A 26 -11.00 54.90 49.36
C ARG A 26 -9.89 54.00 48.82
N ARG A 27 -8.94 53.59 49.66
CA ARG A 27 -7.84 52.68 49.24
C ARG A 27 -8.32 51.25 49.02
N ARG A 28 -9.36 50.82 49.75
CA ARG A 28 -10.01 49.52 49.53
C ARG A 28 -10.72 49.50 48.17
N LYS A 29 -11.47 50.55 47.82
CA LYS A 29 -12.10 50.67 46.50
C LYS A 29 -11.06 50.62 45.37
N LEU A 30 -9.98 51.39 45.45
CA LEU A 30 -8.94 51.42 44.41
C LEU A 30 -8.28 50.04 44.17
N ARG A 31 -8.02 49.29 45.25
CA ARG A 31 -7.49 47.92 45.16
C ARG A 31 -8.47 46.95 44.48
N TRP A 32 -9.76 47.05 44.79
CA TRP A 32 -10.79 46.25 44.14
C TRP A 32 -10.93 46.61 42.66
N THR A 33 -10.86 47.90 42.31
CA THR A 33 -10.91 48.34 40.90
C THR A 33 -9.72 47.81 40.10
N ALA A 34 -8.51 47.87 40.65
CA ALA A 34 -7.31 47.34 40.00
C ALA A 34 -7.36 45.81 39.83
N ALA A 35 -7.88 45.08 40.83
CA ALA A 35 -8.07 43.63 40.75
C ALA A 35 -9.09 43.24 39.67
N ILE A 36 -10.20 43.98 39.58
CA ILE A 36 -11.23 43.75 38.55
C ILE A 36 -10.68 44.05 37.16
N LEU A 37 -9.96 45.16 36.98
CA LEU A 37 -9.33 45.49 35.68
C LEU A 37 -8.30 44.44 35.26
N SER A 38 -7.52 43.92 36.19
CA SER A 38 -6.55 42.85 35.91
C SER A 38 -7.25 41.54 35.51
N LEU A 39 -8.37 41.22 36.16
CA LEU A 39 -9.19 40.06 35.81
C LEU A 39 -9.82 40.20 34.42
N VAL A 40 -10.34 41.38 34.09
CA VAL A 40 -10.92 41.67 32.77
C VAL A 40 -9.86 41.60 31.68
N ALA A 41 -8.66 42.13 31.91
CA ALA A 41 -7.54 42.02 30.98
C ALA A 41 -7.12 40.56 30.78
N ALA A 42 -7.02 39.77 31.85
CA ALA A 42 -6.68 38.36 31.77
C ALA A 42 -7.75 37.56 31.00
N LEU A 43 -9.03 37.84 31.24
CA LEU A 43 -10.15 37.23 30.49
C LEU A 43 -10.15 37.66 29.02
N GLY A 44 -9.79 38.90 28.71
CA GLY A 44 -9.65 39.39 27.35
C GLY A 44 -8.50 38.73 26.58
N VAL A 45 -7.34 38.57 27.22
CA VAL A 45 -6.19 37.83 26.65
C VAL A 45 -6.53 36.35 26.46
N THR A 46 -7.15 35.73 27.46
CA THR A 46 -7.59 34.32 27.38
C THR A 46 -8.63 34.14 26.28
N GLY A 47 -9.61 35.04 26.18
CA GLY A 47 -10.60 35.05 25.10
C GLY A 47 -9.97 35.29 23.74
N GLY A 48 -8.96 36.17 23.64
CA GLY A 48 -8.17 36.41 22.44
C GLY A 48 -7.40 35.18 21.99
N ILE A 49 -6.71 34.49 22.90
CA ILE A 49 -6.00 33.23 22.64
C ILE A 49 -6.99 32.13 22.22
N LEU A 50 -8.12 31.98 22.92
CA LEU A 50 -9.16 31.00 22.56
C LEU A 50 -9.76 31.29 21.19
N THR A 51 -9.97 32.56 20.85
CA THR A 51 -10.49 32.96 19.53
C THR A 51 -9.45 32.75 18.44
N TYR A 52 -8.17 33.01 18.73
CA TYR A 52 -7.04 32.73 17.83
C TYR A 52 -6.91 31.22 17.56
N LEU A 53 -6.90 30.39 18.61
CA LEU A 53 -6.83 28.92 18.48
C LEU A 53 -8.07 28.32 17.81
N LYS A 54 -9.26 28.93 17.98
CA LYS A 54 -10.50 28.49 17.31
C LYS A 54 -10.56 28.92 15.84
N ARG A 55 -9.86 29.99 15.46
CA ARG A 55 -9.73 30.47 14.06
C ARG A 55 -8.56 29.85 13.31
N HIS A 56 -7.57 29.36 14.02
CA HIS A 56 -6.39 28.68 13.48
C HIS A 56 -6.30 27.29 14.10
N PRO A 57 -7.08 26.29 13.60
CA PRO A 57 -6.87 24.90 14.00
C PRO A 57 -5.40 24.54 13.80
N ARG A 58 -4.81 23.80 14.75
CA ARG A 58 -3.43 23.32 14.60
C ARG A 58 -3.37 22.49 13.32
N GLN A 59 -2.57 22.96 12.37
CA GLN A 59 -2.28 22.24 11.14
C GLN A 59 -1.56 20.94 11.53
N TYR A 60 -2.03 19.80 11.02
CA TYR A 60 -1.36 18.52 11.19
C TYR A 60 0.09 18.67 10.74
N ARG A 61 1.03 18.22 11.58
CA ARG A 61 2.45 18.16 11.27
C ARG A 61 2.88 16.70 11.31
N PRO A 62 3.35 16.13 10.18
CA PRO A 62 3.73 14.71 10.07
C PRO A 62 4.75 14.22 11.11
N ASP A 63 5.44 15.12 11.81
CA ASP A 63 6.50 14.84 12.76
C ASP A 63 6.14 15.11 14.24
N GLU A 64 4.94 15.63 14.52
CA GLU A 64 4.47 15.71 15.90
C GLU A 64 4.10 14.29 16.36
N LYS A 65 4.77 13.79 17.42
CA LYS A 65 4.33 12.57 18.12
C LYS A 65 2.89 12.79 18.59
N LEU A 66 1.93 12.33 17.79
CA LEU A 66 0.53 12.36 18.13
C LEU A 66 0.28 11.23 19.12
N ALA A 67 0.58 11.53 20.38
CA ALA A 67 0.41 10.64 21.52
C ALA A 67 -1.03 10.12 21.72
N ASP A 68 -1.99 10.46 20.85
CA ASP A 68 -3.41 10.14 20.98
C ASP A 68 -4.10 9.59 19.70
N ILE A 69 -3.48 9.63 18.50
CA ILE A 69 -4.09 8.99 17.29
C ILE A 69 -3.67 7.52 17.18
N THR A 70 -2.38 7.21 17.25
CA THR A 70 -1.86 5.83 17.11
C THR A 70 -1.76 5.08 18.45
N SER A 71 -1.59 5.79 19.57
CA SER A 71 -1.34 5.21 20.90
C SER A 71 -2.51 4.42 21.50
N SER A 72 -3.73 4.65 21.01
CA SER A 72 -4.96 4.00 21.51
C SER A 72 -5.62 3.03 20.54
N LEU A 73 -5.00 2.86 19.36
CA LEU A 73 -5.38 1.87 18.35
C LEU A 73 -4.47 0.65 18.37
N ALA A 74 -3.32 0.73 19.05
CA ALA A 74 -2.65 -0.43 19.60
C ALA A 74 -3.65 -1.13 20.53
N ARG A 75 -4.39 -2.10 19.98
CA ARG A 75 -5.18 -3.01 20.78
C ARG A 75 -4.19 -3.64 21.74
N GLY A 76 -4.42 -3.43 23.03
CA GLY A 76 -3.56 -3.97 24.07
C GLY A 76 -3.28 -5.43 23.74
N LEU A 77 -1.99 -5.79 23.73
CA LEU A 77 -1.57 -7.13 23.34
C LEU A 77 -2.35 -8.15 24.19
N PRO A 78 -3.05 -9.10 23.55
CA PRO A 78 -3.78 -10.11 24.30
C PRO A 78 -2.78 -10.99 25.07
N PRO A 79 -3.19 -11.61 26.19
CA PRO A 79 -2.29 -12.41 27.03
C PRO A 79 -1.54 -13.53 26.29
N GLU A 80 -2.14 -14.05 25.21
CA GLU A 80 -1.57 -15.09 24.35
C GLU A 80 -0.60 -14.56 23.27
N ALA A 81 -0.44 -13.25 23.11
CA ALA A 81 0.46 -12.70 22.10
C ALA A 81 1.90 -13.21 22.32
N PRO A 82 2.56 -13.74 21.27
CA PRO A 82 3.92 -14.21 21.39
C PRO A 82 4.86 -13.03 21.65
N ARG A 83 6.01 -13.32 22.29
CA ARG A 83 7.08 -12.34 22.42
C ARG A 83 7.98 -12.43 21.19
N PRO A 84 8.19 -11.32 20.45
CA PRO A 84 9.04 -11.36 19.27
C PRO A 84 10.50 -11.56 19.62
N ARG A 85 11.11 -12.59 19.02
CA ARG A 85 12.52 -12.96 19.19
C ARG A 85 13.20 -12.91 17.83
N PHE A 86 13.71 -11.74 17.48
CA PHE A 86 14.55 -11.51 16.31
C PHE A 86 15.92 -11.01 16.75
N ALA A 87 16.96 -11.60 16.18
CA ALA A 87 18.35 -11.22 16.40
C ALA A 87 18.90 -10.54 15.14
N ASP A 88 19.48 -9.35 15.29
CA ASP A 88 20.25 -8.73 14.21
C ASP A 88 21.56 -9.48 14.03
N VAL A 89 21.65 -10.25 12.95
CA VAL A 89 22.81 -11.09 12.61
C VAL A 89 23.64 -10.49 11.48
N THR A 90 23.34 -9.27 11.02
CA THR A 90 23.96 -8.64 9.84
C THR A 90 25.49 -8.70 9.84
N GLN A 91 26.11 -8.43 11.00
CA GLN A 91 27.55 -8.50 11.13
C GLN A 91 28.08 -9.94 11.13
N ALA A 92 27.40 -10.84 11.85
CA ALA A 92 27.78 -12.25 11.93
C ALA A 92 27.64 -12.95 10.56
N ALA A 93 26.60 -12.58 9.81
CA ALA A 93 26.31 -13.06 8.47
C ALA A 93 27.25 -12.46 7.39
N GLY A 94 28.11 -11.50 7.72
CA GLY A 94 29.08 -10.93 6.77
C GLY A 94 28.55 -9.82 5.85
N LEU A 95 27.33 -9.32 6.08
CA LEU A 95 26.68 -8.33 5.21
C LEU A 95 26.92 -6.86 5.65
N ALA A 96 27.47 -6.64 6.85
CA ALA A 96 27.58 -5.31 7.46
C ALA A 96 28.48 -4.30 6.71
N SER A 97 29.31 -4.73 5.75
CA SER A 97 30.14 -3.84 4.94
C SER A 97 29.40 -3.20 3.76
N PHE A 98 28.29 -3.78 3.31
CA PHE A 98 27.53 -3.25 2.18
C PHE A 98 26.96 -1.86 2.49
N ARG A 99 26.97 -0.98 1.48
CA ARG A 99 26.38 0.36 1.58
C ARG A 99 25.55 0.69 0.36
N THR A 100 24.39 1.31 0.59
CA THR A 100 23.38 1.56 -0.44
C THR A 100 23.55 2.90 -1.16
N PHE A 101 24.36 3.82 -0.62
CA PHE A 101 24.51 5.17 -1.18
C PHE A 101 25.92 5.73 -0.98
N ALA A 102 26.42 6.50 -1.95
CA ALA A 102 27.68 7.23 -1.87
C ALA A 102 27.44 8.74 -1.76
N GLY A 103 28.21 9.41 -0.92
CA GLY A 103 28.21 10.86 -0.83
C GLY A 103 26.94 11.44 -0.17
N ASP A 104 26.74 12.73 -0.38
CA ASP A 104 25.65 13.48 0.22
C ASP A 104 24.47 13.58 -0.74
N ARG A 105 23.28 13.22 -0.24
CA ARG A 105 22.00 13.34 -0.95
C ARG A 105 21.72 14.80 -1.34
N THR A 106 21.16 14.99 -2.54
CA THR A 106 20.85 16.30 -3.14
C THR A 106 19.35 16.61 -3.24
N SER A 107 18.51 15.83 -2.54
CA SER A 107 17.06 16.03 -2.47
C SER A 107 16.37 15.91 -3.83
N GLN A 108 16.63 14.79 -4.51
CA GLN A 108 16.05 14.49 -5.82
C GLN A 108 15.35 13.14 -5.81
N LEU A 109 14.20 13.05 -6.47
CA LEU A 109 13.34 11.87 -6.41
C LEU A 109 14.07 10.55 -6.73
N PRO A 110 14.91 10.44 -7.78
CA PRO A 110 15.66 9.21 -8.06
C PRO A 110 16.65 8.77 -6.97
N GLU A 111 16.99 9.64 -6.02
CA GLU A 111 17.90 9.31 -4.91
C GLU A 111 17.16 8.66 -3.73
N ASP A 112 15.83 8.74 -3.70
CA ASP A 112 15.02 8.45 -2.51
C ASP A 112 14.13 7.21 -2.63
N MET A 113 13.93 6.71 -3.85
CA MET A 113 13.00 5.62 -4.12
C MET A 113 13.60 4.24 -3.88
N GLY A 114 14.82 3.99 -4.36
CA GLY A 114 15.56 2.77 -4.03
C GLY A 114 16.09 2.79 -2.61
N PRO A 115 16.64 1.67 -2.08
CA PRO A 115 16.95 0.41 -2.77
C PRO A 115 16.09 -0.82 -2.36
N GLY A 116 16.18 -1.91 -3.13
CA GLY A 116 15.64 -3.24 -2.82
C GLY A 116 16.68 -4.38 -2.71
N ALA A 117 16.21 -5.62 -2.60
CA ALA A 117 17.03 -6.84 -2.58
C ALA A 117 16.26 -8.07 -3.11
N ALA A 118 16.96 -9.11 -3.58
CA ALA A 118 16.32 -10.32 -4.10
C ALA A 118 16.98 -11.59 -3.57
N TRP A 119 16.19 -12.46 -2.95
CA TRP A 119 16.59 -13.81 -2.53
C TRP A 119 16.46 -14.81 -3.70
N GLY A 120 17.45 -15.68 -3.88
CA GLY A 120 17.39 -16.76 -4.86
C GLY A 120 18.62 -17.65 -4.85
N ASP A 121 18.42 -18.96 -4.94
CA ASP A 121 19.45 -19.98 -5.08
C ASP A 121 20.00 -19.98 -6.52
N PHE A 122 21.00 -19.14 -6.81
CA PHE A 122 21.45 -18.94 -8.20
C PHE A 122 22.31 -20.09 -8.72
N ASP A 123 22.86 -20.92 -7.84
CA ASP A 123 23.74 -22.04 -8.20
C ASP A 123 23.16 -23.42 -7.91
N ASN A 124 21.89 -23.48 -7.49
CA ASN A 124 21.14 -24.69 -7.17
C ASN A 124 21.81 -25.52 -6.06
N ASP A 125 22.53 -24.91 -5.12
CA ASP A 125 23.16 -25.61 -4.01
C ASP A 125 22.20 -25.85 -2.82
N GLY A 126 21.03 -25.22 -2.87
CA GLY A 126 19.95 -25.39 -1.93
C GLY A 126 19.93 -24.36 -0.79
N ASP A 127 20.87 -23.42 -0.77
CA ASP A 127 20.90 -22.30 0.15
C ASP A 127 20.52 -21.02 -0.61
N ASP A 128 19.55 -20.22 -0.11
CA ASP A 128 19.17 -18.99 -0.82
C ASP A 128 20.29 -17.95 -0.74
N ASP A 129 20.75 -17.46 -1.89
CA ASP A 129 21.69 -16.35 -2.01
C ASP A 129 20.96 -15.01 -2.05
N VAL A 130 21.71 -13.90 -1.92
CA VAL A 130 21.13 -12.56 -1.94
C VAL A 130 21.82 -11.61 -2.90
N PHE A 131 21.02 -10.96 -3.75
CA PHE A 131 21.45 -9.79 -4.51
C PHE A 131 20.99 -8.51 -3.82
N LEU A 132 21.92 -7.60 -3.55
CA LEU A 132 21.70 -6.33 -2.88
C LEU A 132 21.79 -5.17 -3.87
N VAL A 133 20.67 -4.45 -4.04
CA VAL A 133 20.61 -3.28 -4.91
C VAL A 133 21.19 -2.06 -4.19
N SER A 134 21.99 -1.28 -4.90
CA SER A 134 22.48 0.01 -4.41
C SER A 134 21.70 1.15 -5.04
N ALA A 135 21.21 2.10 -4.24
CA ALA A 135 20.69 3.37 -4.73
C ALA A 135 21.81 4.25 -5.33
N GLY A 136 23.07 3.84 -5.16
CA GLY A 136 24.23 4.35 -5.88
C GLY A 136 24.78 5.64 -5.27
N GLY A 137 24.05 6.75 -5.40
CA GLY A 137 24.52 8.08 -5.02
C GLY A 137 23.80 9.21 -5.76
N PRO A 138 24.17 10.48 -5.49
CA PRO A 138 23.42 11.63 -5.97
C PRO A 138 23.47 11.79 -7.49
N LEU A 139 22.48 12.45 -8.08
CA LEU A 139 22.40 12.62 -9.55
C LEU A 139 23.55 13.43 -10.15
N ASN A 140 24.15 14.32 -9.36
CA ASN A 140 25.25 15.18 -9.78
C ASN A 140 26.64 14.51 -9.76
N VAL A 141 26.74 13.22 -9.41
CA VAL A 141 28.00 12.48 -9.51
C VAL A 141 27.99 11.51 -10.71
N SER A 142 29.19 11.28 -11.24
CA SER A 142 29.42 10.33 -12.32
C SER A 142 29.19 8.89 -11.87
N THR A 143 28.80 8.01 -12.80
CA THR A 143 28.43 6.62 -12.51
C THR A 143 29.55 5.81 -11.86
N ASP A 144 30.82 6.06 -12.22
CA ASP A 144 32.01 5.42 -11.64
C ASP A 144 32.21 5.69 -10.14
N LYS A 145 31.52 6.68 -9.58
CA LYS A 145 31.56 7.05 -8.16
C LYS A 145 30.36 6.53 -7.36
N LEU A 146 29.38 5.92 -8.01
CA LEU A 146 28.22 5.35 -7.33
C LEU A 146 28.64 4.10 -6.54
N ARG A 147 27.94 3.82 -5.44
CA ARG A 147 28.04 2.52 -4.79
C ARG A 147 27.56 1.43 -5.75
N PRO A 148 28.30 0.31 -5.87
CA PRO A 148 27.87 -0.80 -6.69
C PRO A 148 26.81 -1.64 -5.97
N CYS A 149 25.95 -2.28 -6.74
CA CYS A 149 25.18 -3.44 -6.27
C CYS A 149 26.12 -4.63 -6.01
N GLU A 150 25.69 -5.60 -5.18
CA GLU A 150 26.51 -6.76 -4.82
C GLU A 150 25.70 -8.05 -4.81
N LEU A 151 26.26 -9.11 -5.40
CA LEU A 151 25.79 -10.48 -5.22
C LEU A 151 26.58 -11.15 -4.09
N HIS A 152 25.87 -11.80 -3.17
CA HIS A 152 26.43 -12.49 -2.02
C HIS A 152 25.93 -13.94 -2.00
N ARG A 153 26.86 -14.89 -2.10
CA ARG A 153 26.58 -16.32 -2.01
C ARG A 153 26.43 -16.74 -0.55
N ASN A 154 25.40 -17.51 -0.25
CA ASN A 154 25.22 -18.15 1.04
C ASN A 154 26.19 -19.33 1.19
N SER A 155 26.90 -19.41 2.31
CA SER A 155 27.89 -20.46 2.55
C SER A 155 27.28 -21.73 3.18
N GLY A 156 25.98 -21.74 3.46
CA GLY A 156 25.27 -22.85 4.11
C GLY A 156 25.55 -22.98 5.62
N ASP A 157 26.23 -22.00 6.20
CA ASP A 157 26.57 -21.92 7.63
C ASP A 157 26.01 -20.64 8.30
N GLY A 158 25.05 -20.00 7.64
CA GLY A 158 24.48 -18.71 8.05
C GLY A 158 25.35 -17.50 7.72
N THR A 159 26.43 -17.66 6.94
CA THR A 159 27.29 -16.56 6.49
C THR A 159 27.27 -16.38 4.98
N PHE A 160 27.48 -15.13 4.56
CA PHE A 160 27.50 -14.74 3.15
C PHE A 160 28.90 -14.32 2.70
N ARG A 161 29.21 -14.62 1.44
CA ARG A 161 30.44 -14.19 0.77
C ARG A 161 30.12 -13.48 -0.52
N LYS A 162 30.68 -12.28 -0.68
CA LYS A 162 30.58 -11.54 -1.94
C LYS A 162 31.11 -12.38 -3.11
N VAL A 163 30.34 -12.43 -4.19
CA VAL A 163 30.71 -13.12 -5.43
C VAL A 163 31.57 -12.19 -6.29
N GLU A 164 32.89 -12.30 -6.16
CA GLU A 164 33.85 -11.42 -6.86
C GLU A 164 33.84 -11.56 -8.40
N SER A 165 33.31 -12.66 -8.92
CA SER A 165 33.11 -12.88 -10.36
C SER A 165 31.87 -12.20 -10.93
N PHE A 166 30.99 -11.67 -10.08
CA PHE A 166 29.83 -10.90 -10.51
C PHE A 166 30.29 -9.54 -11.08
N PRO A 167 29.73 -9.08 -12.20
CA PRO A 167 30.14 -7.81 -12.81
C PRO A 167 29.87 -6.62 -11.87
N VAL A 168 30.73 -5.60 -11.94
CA VAL A 168 30.52 -4.35 -11.20
C VAL A 168 29.32 -3.61 -11.80
N VAL A 169 28.25 -3.45 -11.01
CA VAL A 169 27.02 -2.76 -11.41
C VAL A 169 26.89 -1.45 -10.63
N GLN A 170 27.28 -0.33 -11.26
CA GLN A 170 27.18 1.01 -10.67
C GLN A 170 26.05 1.82 -11.34
N ILE A 171 24.88 1.78 -10.71
CA ILE A 171 23.66 2.45 -11.18
C ILE A 171 22.98 3.17 -10.01
N ARG A 172 21.94 3.95 -10.31
CA ARG A 172 20.98 4.41 -9.30
C ARG A 172 19.86 3.40 -9.22
N GLY A 173 20.14 2.31 -8.53
CA GLY A 173 19.32 1.11 -8.54
C GLY A 173 18.02 1.29 -7.75
N MET A 174 16.98 0.63 -8.25
CA MET A 174 15.68 0.54 -7.58
C MET A 174 15.50 -0.88 -7.06
N GLY A 175 15.13 -1.82 -7.93
CA GLY A 175 14.84 -3.21 -7.55
C GLY A 175 15.55 -4.25 -8.38
N ALA A 176 15.34 -5.50 -8.00
CA ALA A 176 15.85 -6.67 -8.71
C ALA A 176 14.90 -7.86 -8.55
N ALA A 177 14.94 -8.77 -9.52
CA ALA A 177 14.21 -10.02 -9.46
C ALA A 177 14.99 -11.11 -10.21
N TRP A 178 15.07 -12.29 -9.61
CA TRP A 178 15.56 -13.50 -10.23
C TRP A 178 14.50 -14.11 -11.14
N GLY A 179 14.89 -14.73 -12.24
CA GLY A 179 14.02 -15.53 -13.11
C GLY A 179 14.87 -16.35 -14.08
N ASP A 180 14.44 -17.55 -14.43
CA ASP A 180 15.11 -18.39 -15.43
C ASP A 180 14.48 -18.10 -16.80
N TYR A 181 14.99 -17.06 -17.47
CA TYR A 181 14.34 -16.55 -18.69
C TYR A 181 14.66 -17.39 -19.92
N ASP A 182 15.78 -18.12 -19.92
CA ASP A 182 16.20 -18.95 -21.05
C ASP A 182 15.94 -20.46 -20.84
N GLY A 183 15.47 -20.85 -19.67
CA GLY A 183 15.08 -22.21 -19.34
C GLY A 183 16.29 -23.14 -19.22
N ASP A 184 17.44 -22.63 -18.79
CA ASP A 184 18.64 -23.45 -18.56
C ASP A 184 18.68 -24.09 -17.16
N GLY A 185 17.74 -23.70 -16.29
CA GLY A 185 17.61 -24.20 -14.92
C GLY A 185 18.38 -23.41 -13.87
N PHE A 186 19.06 -22.33 -14.25
CA PHE A 186 19.75 -21.42 -13.34
C PHE A 186 19.04 -20.06 -13.32
N LEU A 187 18.99 -19.44 -12.14
CA LEU A 187 18.35 -18.14 -12.01
C LEU A 187 19.21 -17.05 -12.66
N ASP A 188 18.61 -16.31 -13.60
CA ASP A 188 19.13 -15.07 -14.16
C ASP A 188 18.58 -13.86 -13.39
N LEU A 189 19.21 -12.69 -13.59
CA LEU A 189 18.92 -11.51 -12.78
C LEU A 189 18.54 -10.30 -13.63
N VAL A 190 17.35 -9.73 -13.38
CA VAL A 190 17.01 -8.38 -13.83
C VAL A 190 17.26 -7.36 -12.72
N VAL A 191 17.79 -6.19 -13.08
CA VAL A 191 18.03 -5.06 -12.18
C VAL A 191 17.47 -3.78 -12.80
N SER A 192 16.62 -3.08 -12.06
CA SER A 192 16.02 -1.80 -12.45
C SER A 192 16.69 -0.61 -11.76
N GLY A 193 16.54 0.57 -12.33
CA GLY A 193 17.19 1.78 -11.88
C GLY A 193 16.74 3.02 -12.64
N TYR A 194 17.13 4.20 -12.14
CA TYR A 194 16.98 5.43 -12.91
C TYR A 194 17.95 5.43 -14.10
N ASN A 195 17.38 5.43 -15.31
CA ASN A 195 18.03 5.25 -16.60
C ASN A 195 18.82 3.94 -16.75
N ALA A 196 18.41 2.90 -16.01
CA ALA A 196 19.03 1.57 -16.08
C ALA A 196 17.97 0.47 -16.00
N LEU A 197 17.99 -0.44 -16.98
CA LEU A 197 17.27 -1.71 -16.93
C LEU A 197 18.20 -2.75 -17.54
N LEU A 198 18.66 -3.69 -16.70
CA LEU A 198 19.74 -4.62 -17.04
C LEU A 198 19.27 -6.05 -16.80
N LEU A 199 19.47 -6.92 -17.79
CA LEU A 199 19.29 -8.36 -17.66
C LEU A 199 20.67 -9.04 -17.69
N PHE A 200 20.93 -9.94 -16.75
CA PHE A 200 22.15 -10.70 -16.63
C PHE A 200 21.87 -12.19 -16.71
N HIS A 201 22.49 -12.85 -17.68
CA HIS A 201 22.49 -14.30 -17.81
C HIS A 201 23.50 -14.93 -16.84
N ASN A 202 23.07 -15.93 -16.10
CA ASN A 202 23.89 -16.73 -15.20
C ASN A 202 24.61 -17.83 -15.97
N GLU A 203 25.95 -17.84 -15.93
CA GLU A 203 26.72 -18.88 -16.64
C GLU A 203 26.75 -20.18 -15.82
N GLY A 204 25.61 -20.88 -15.75
CA GLY A 204 25.47 -22.22 -15.18
C GLY A 204 25.75 -22.33 -13.69
N GLY A 205 25.36 -21.33 -12.89
CA GLY A 205 25.55 -21.34 -11.43
C GLY A 205 26.99 -21.11 -10.97
N THR A 206 27.89 -20.72 -11.87
CA THR A 206 29.32 -20.53 -11.53
C THR A 206 29.59 -19.27 -10.69
N GLY A 207 28.61 -18.37 -10.58
CA GLY A 207 28.76 -17.03 -10.02
C GLY A 207 29.30 -16.01 -11.02
N ARG A 208 29.51 -16.41 -12.28
CA ARG A 208 29.81 -15.50 -13.38
C ARG A 208 28.52 -15.15 -14.11
N PHE A 209 28.30 -13.85 -14.27
CA PHE A 209 27.12 -13.31 -14.96
C PHE A 209 27.54 -12.43 -16.14
N THR A 210 26.83 -12.56 -17.25
CA THR A 210 27.06 -11.77 -18.46
C THR A 210 25.81 -10.98 -18.80
N ARG A 211 25.95 -9.66 -19.06
CA ARG A 211 24.83 -8.82 -19.47
C ARG A 211 24.27 -9.31 -20.81
N GLU A 212 22.97 -9.59 -20.86
CA GLU A 212 22.28 -9.98 -22.09
C GLU A 212 22.17 -8.77 -23.02
N THR A 213 22.78 -8.88 -24.20
CA THR A 213 22.89 -7.80 -25.18
C THR A 213 21.71 -7.75 -26.15
N ARG A 214 20.94 -8.85 -26.23
CA ARG A 214 19.69 -8.92 -27.01
C ARG A 214 18.50 -8.34 -26.25
N PHE A 215 18.63 -8.18 -24.92
CA PHE A 215 17.63 -7.51 -24.12
C PHE A 215 17.56 -6.01 -24.49
N PRO A 216 16.38 -5.45 -24.79
CA PRO A 216 16.29 -4.08 -25.29
C PRO A 216 16.76 -3.03 -24.27
N ASP A 217 17.70 -2.18 -24.68
CA ASP A 217 18.11 -1.03 -23.86
C ASP A 217 16.96 -0.01 -23.77
N ARG A 218 16.56 0.33 -22.53
CA ARG A 218 15.50 1.32 -22.25
C ARG A 218 15.96 2.33 -21.21
N THR A 219 15.82 3.62 -21.54
CA THR A 219 16.00 4.74 -20.60
C THR A 219 14.67 5.11 -19.97
N GLY A 220 14.65 5.35 -18.67
CA GLY A 220 13.44 5.72 -17.94
C GLY A 220 13.65 5.62 -16.44
N PHE A 221 12.65 6.00 -15.67
CA PHE A 221 12.65 5.79 -14.22
C PHE A 221 11.96 4.45 -13.93
N TRP A 222 12.74 3.37 -14.02
CA TRP A 222 12.25 2.01 -13.83
C TRP A 222 12.28 1.64 -12.34
N SER A 223 11.12 1.36 -11.77
CA SER A 223 10.91 1.03 -10.35
C SER A 223 10.80 -0.50 -10.19
N GLY A 224 9.64 -1.04 -9.82
CA GLY A 224 9.42 -2.47 -9.66
C GLY A 224 9.59 -3.27 -10.96
N VAL A 225 10.08 -4.50 -10.82
CA VAL A 225 10.21 -5.50 -11.88
C VAL A 225 9.65 -6.83 -11.38
N SER A 226 8.86 -7.52 -12.19
CA SER A 226 8.23 -8.79 -11.82
C SER A 226 8.17 -9.76 -12.99
N TRP A 227 8.63 -10.99 -12.75
CA TRP A 227 8.53 -12.10 -13.70
C TRP A 227 7.17 -12.78 -13.59
N GLY A 228 6.61 -13.21 -14.72
CA GLY A 228 5.40 -14.02 -14.77
C GLY A 228 5.15 -14.54 -16.19
N ASP A 229 4.68 -15.77 -16.32
CA ASP A 229 4.23 -16.36 -17.60
C ASP A 229 2.76 -15.95 -17.81
N PHE A 230 2.53 -14.82 -18.47
CA PHE A 230 1.18 -14.26 -18.56
C PHE A 230 0.33 -14.91 -19.65
N ASP A 231 0.94 -15.50 -20.68
CA ASP A 231 0.25 -16.14 -21.80
C ASP A 231 0.30 -17.68 -21.77
N ASN A 232 0.81 -18.25 -20.67
CA ASN A 232 0.90 -19.69 -20.39
C ASN A 232 1.69 -20.45 -21.46
N ASP A 233 2.68 -19.80 -22.08
CA ASP A 233 3.51 -20.40 -23.12
C ASP A 233 4.78 -21.09 -22.59
N ARG A 234 4.98 -21.00 -21.27
CA ARG A 234 6.06 -21.58 -20.46
C ARG A 234 7.40 -20.87 -20.57
N ASP A 235 7.42 -19.68 -21.17
CA ASP A 235 8.58 -18.79 -21.22
C ASP A 235 8.30 -17.59 -20.28
N LEU A 236 9.21 -17.26 -19.34
CA LEU A 236 8.95 -16.19 -18.36
C LEU A 236 8.97 -14.80 -19.01
N ASP A 237 7.92 -14.01 -18.80
CA ASP A 237 7.82 -12.63 -19.25
C ASP A 237 8.15 -11.64 -18.14
N LEU A 238 8.56 -10.43 -18.52
CA LEU A 238 9.00 -9.40 -17.57
C LEU A 238 8.13 -8.14 -17.66
N TYR A 239 7.41 -7.84 -16.57
CA TYR A 239 6.73 -6.56 -16.40
C TYR A 239 7.64 -5.56 -15.67
N VAL A 240 7.68 -4.32 -16.14
CA VAL A 240 8.53 -3.25 -15.61
C VAL A 240 7.70 -2.00 -15.36
N CYS A 241 7.70 -1.53 -14.12
CA CYS A 241 7.00 -0.32 -13.72
C CYS A 241 7.77 0.95 -14.13
N GLY A 242 7.10 1.84 -14.85
CA GLY A 242 7.55 3.21 -15.14
C GLY A 242 6.97 4.17 -14.11
N TYR A 243 7.82 4.87 -13.35
CA TYR A 243 7.35 5.76 -12.30
C TYR A 243 6.91 7.14 -12.83
N VAL A 244 7.87 7.99 -13.18
CA VAL A 244 7.62 9.32 -13.74
C VAL A 244 8.67 9.70 -14.77
N GLN A 245 8.32 10.60 -15.68
CA GLN A 245 9.24 11.24 -16.61
C GLN A 245 10.05 12.31 -15.88
N TYR A 246 11.01 11.87 -15.05
CA TYR A 246 11.84 12.76 -14.25
C TYR A 246 12.84 13.52 -15.13
N VAL A 247 12.80 14.84 -15.05
CA VAL A 247 13.73 15.74 -15.72
C VAL A 247 14.46 16.56 -14.65
N GLU A 248 15.79 16.46 -14.62
CA GLU A 248 16.60 17.28 -13.73
C GLU A 248 16.64 18.73 -14.23
N ASN A 249 16.29 19.66 -13.34
CA ASN A 249 16.40 21.09 -13.58
C ASN A 249 16.84 21.81 -12.31
N GLU A 250 18.01 22.45 -12.37
CA GLU A 250 18.60 23.13 -11.21
C GLU A 250 17.71 24.25 -10.68
N ALA A 251 16.96 24.94 -11.55
CA ALA A 251 16.04 26.00 -11.15
C ALA A 251 14.87 25.49 -10.27
N ASP A 252 14.52 24.22 -10.39
CA ASP A 252 13.42 23.63 -9.63
C ASP A 252 13.82 23.23 -8.21
N ARG A 253 15.12 23.19 -7.89
CA ARG A 253 15.61 22.89 -6.52
C ARG A 253 15.20 23.94 -5.48
N ALA A 254 14.92 25.16 -5.91
CA ALA A 254 14.42 26.25 -5.05
C ALA A 254 12.89 26.32 -4.99
N ARG A 255 12.19 25.50 -5.80
CA ARG A 255 10.73 25.46 -5.87
C ARG A 255 10.20 24.34 -4.97
N GLY A 256 8.97 24.49 -4.50
CA GLY A 256 8.30 23.48 -3.70
C GLY A 256 6.90 23.94 -3.28
N SER A 257 6.17 23.04 -2.63
CA SER A 257 4.85 23.32 -2.08
C SER A 257 4.79 22.91 -0.61
N GLU A 258 3.92 23.56 0.16
CA GLU A 258 3.61 23.06 1.51
C GLU A 258 2.63 21.89 1.40
N GLN A 259 3.01 20.74 1.96
CA GLN A 259 2.15 19.57 2.13
C GLN A 259 2.16 19.19 3.60
N PHE A 260 0.97 19.08 4.21
CA PHE A 260 0.82 18.77 5.65
C PHE A 260 1.67 19.70 6.56
N GLY A 261 1.72 21.00 6.22
CA GLY A 261 2.50 21.98 7.00
C GLY A 261 4.02 21.82 6.89
N THR A 262 4.51 20.98 5.98
CA THR A 262 5.94 20.77 5.69
C THR A 262 6.23 21.19 4.25
N PHE A 263 7.35 21.89 4.02
CA PHE A 263 7.78 22.24 2.67
C PHE A 263 8.35 21.00 1.95
N VAL A 264 7.71 20.59 0.85
CA VAL A 264 8.16 19.52 -0.04
C VAL A 264 8.77 20.14 -1.30
N PRO A 265 10.08 19.94 -1.54
CA PRO A 265 10.74 20.39 -2.77
C PRO A 265 10.06 19.85 -4.03
N TYR A 266 10.03 20.65 -5.09
CA TYR A 266 9.49 20.25 -6.40
C TYR A 266 10.17 18.99 -6.93
N THR A 267 11.49 18.88 -6.72
CA THR A 267 12.36 17.76 -7.12
C THR A 267 12.09 16.46 -6.37
N LEU A 268 11.31 16.49 -5.29
CA LEU A 268 10.89 15.32 -4.51
C LEU A 268 9.40 15.01 -4.66
N ASN A 269 8.64 15.88 -5.32
CA ASN A 269 7.20 15.71 -5.47
C ASN A 269 6.88 15.00 -6.80
N PRO A 270 6.41 13.75 -6.79
CA PRO A 270 6.08 13.02 -8.02
C PRO A 270 4.93 13.65 -8.83
N ALA A 271 4.05 14.43 -8.19
CA ALA A 271 2.99 15.16 -8.87
C ALA A 271 3.54 16.24 -9.82
N SER A 272 4.80 16.64 -9.65
CA SER A 272 5.50 17.61 -10.50
C SER A 272 5.81 17.05 -11.90
N TYR A 273 5.78 15.74 -12.07
CA TYR A 273 6.22 15.04 -13.28
C TYR A 273 5.06 14.26 -13.92
N GLN A 274 5.16 14.09 -15.25
CA GLN A 274 4.22 13.25 -15.99
C GLN A 274 4.46 11.77 -15.66
N PRO A 275 3.42 10.94 -15.63
CA PRO A 275 3.56 9.49 -15.53
C PRO A 275 4.44 8.93 -16.66
N ALA A 276 5.18 7.85 -16.35
CA ALA A 276 5.92 7.07 -17.34
C ALA A 276 5.13 5.81 -17.68
N LEU A 277 5.23 5.32 -18.92
CA LEU A 277 4.59 4.07 -19.32
C LEU A 277 5.28 2.88 -18.68
N ASN A 278 4.48 1.88 -18.30
CA ASN A 278 4.96 0.55 -17.97
C ASN A 278 5.35 -0.22 -19.24
N LEU A 279 6.25 -1.18 -19.09
CA LEU A 279 6.68 -2.09 -20.16
C LEU A 279 6.31 -3.52 -19.81
N LEU A 280 6.01 -4.32 -20.83
CA LEU A 280 5.91 -5.78 -20.73
C LEU A 280 6.78 -6.37 -21.82
N PHE A 281 7.86 -7.02 -21.44
CA PHE A 281 8.71 -7.76 -22.35
C PHE A 281 8.21 -9.20 -22.41
N ARG A 282 7.47 -9.53 -23.47
CA ARG A 282 7.12 -10.92 -23.77
C ARG A 282 8.37 -11.65 -24.25
N ASN A 283 8.69 -12.78 -23.65
CA ASN A 283 9.78 -13.63 -24.06
C ASN A 283 9.38 -14.40 -25.33
N ASP A 284 10.18 -14.32 -26.40
CA ASP A 284 9.85 -14.99 -27.66
C ASP A 284 10.41 -16.44 -27.72
N GLY A 285 10.99 -16.93 -26.62
CA GLY A 285 11.45 -18.32 -26.44
C GLY A 285 12.80 -18.65 -27.11
N ASP A 286 13.45 -17.65 -27.70
CA ASP A 286 14.78 -17.76 -28.34
C ASP A 286 15.85 -16.86 -27.67
N GLY A 287 15.51 -16.34 -26.48
CA GLY A 287 16.32 -15.37 -25.73
C GLY A 287 16.21 -13.94 -26.26
N THR A 288 15.19 -13.65 -27.09
CA THR A 288 14.80 -12.28 -27.46
C THR A 288 13.44 -11.91 -26.84
N PHE A 289 13.16 -10.60 -26.79
CA PHE A 289 11.96 -10.07 -26.15
C PHE A 289 11.22 -9.07 -27.05
N THR A 290 9.90 -9.15 -27.03
CA THR A 290 8.99 -8.20 -27.69
C THR A 290 8.27 -7.35 -26.64
N GLU A 291 8.40 -6.03 -26.73
CA GLU A 291 7.62 -5.12 -25.86
C GLU A 291 6.15 -5.09 -26.30
N ALA A 292 5.22 -5.33 -25.37
CA ALA A 292 3.82 -5.59 -25.66
C ALA A 292 2.81 -4.82 -24.79
N ALA A 293 3.23 -3.99 -23.84
CA ALA A 293 2.31 -3.40 -22.84
C ALA A 293 1.24 -2.51 -23.47
N GLU A 294 1.60 -1.64 -24.41
CA GLU A 294 0.62 -0.77 -25.09
C GLU A 294 -0.37 -1.58 -25.93
N ALA A 295 0.12 -2.58 -26.66
CA ALA A 295 -0.71 -3.45 -27.50
C ALA A 295 -1.71 -4.27 -26.69
N LEU A 296 -1.34 -4.64 -25.46
CA LEU A 296 -2.17 -5.37 -24.51
C LEU A 296 -3.01 -4.46 -23.60
N GLY A 297 -2.84 -3.14 -23.67
CA GLY A 297 -3.60 -2.16 -22.89
C GLY A 297 -3.19 -2.06 -21.42
N ILE A 298 -1.99 -2.50 -21.07
CA ILE A 298 -1.48 -2.56 -19.69
C ILE A 298 -0.25 -1.65 -19.46
N ALA A 299 -0.01 -0.71 -20.38
CA ALA A 299 1.07 0.28 -20.26
C ALA A 299 0.78 1.39 -19.24
N ASN A 300 -0.45 1.46 -18.72
CA ASN A 300 -0.88 2.37 -17.65
C ASN A 300 -0.42 3.84 -17.81
N PRO A 301 -0.91 4.57 -18.84
CA PRO A 301 -0.41 5.92 -19.18
C PRO A 301 -0.65 7.01 -18.13
N THR A 302 -1.51 6.77 -17.15
CA THR A 302 -1.83 7.72 -16.07
C THR A 302 -1.31 7.29 -14.70
N GLY A 303 -0.84 6.06 -14.57
CA GLY A 303 -0.30 5.52 -13.33
C GLY A 303 1.17 5.91 -13.13
N ARG A 304 1.53 6.30 -11.91
CA ARG A 304 2.92 6.44 -11.51
C ARG A 304 3.34 5.16 -10.82
N SER A 305 3.66 4.14 -11.60
CA SER A 305 3.79 2.78 -11.09
C SER A 305 5.09 2.58 -10.30
N LEU A 306 4.96 1.89 -9.17
CA LEU A 306 6.04 1.64 -8.22
C LEU A 306 6.32 0.15 -8.00
N GLY A 307 5.29 -0.70 -8.06
CA GLY A 307 5.40 -2.15 -7.94
C GLY A 307 4.28 -2.84 -8.69
N ALA A 308 4.51 -4.10 -9.06
CA ALA A 308 3.53 -4.94 -9.71
C ALA A 308 3.60 -6.36 -9.14
N LEU A 309 2.45 -7.03 -9.12
CA LEU A 309 2.28 -8.40 -8.64
C LEU A 309 1.52 -9.20 -9.70
N TRP A 310 2.11 -10.31 -10.12
CA TRP A 310 1.43 -11.36 -10.87
C TRP A 310 0.81 -12.36 -9.91
N HIS A 311 -0.51 -12.60 -10.02
CA HIS A 311 -1.21 -13.54 -9.15
C HIS A 311 -2.50 -14.05 -9.78
N ASP A 312 -2.85 -15.32 -9.55
CA ASP A 312 -4.14 -15.89 -9.96
C ASP A 312 -5.15 -15.74 -8.81
N PHE A 313 -5.94 -14.66 -8.84
CA PHE A 313 -6.87 -14.28 -7.77
C PHE A 313 -8.24 -14.98 -7.88
N ASP A 314 -8.59 -15.54 -9.03
CA ASP A 314 -9.87 -16.23 -9.24
C ASP A 314 -9.72 -17.72 -9.60
N ASP A 315 -8.51 -18.25 -9.39
CA ASP A 315 -8.12 -19.65 -9.57
C ASP A 315 -8.50 -20.18 -10.97
N ASP A 316 -8.37 -19.36 -12.01
CA ASP A 316 -8.68 -19.73 -13.39
C ASP A 316 -7.47 -20.23 -14.20
N GLY A 317 -6.29 -20.21 -13.58
CA GLY A 317 -5.03 -20.70 -14.15
C GLY A 317 -4.31 -19.69 -15.03
N TRP A 318 -4.76 -18.43 -15.06
CA TRP A 318 -4.09 -17.31 -15.71
C TRP A 318 -3.64 -16.28 -14.68
N LEU A 319 -2.41 -15.78 -14.82
CA LEU A 319 -1.90 -14.74 -13.93
C LEU A 319 -2.56 -13.40 -14.25
N ASP A 320 -3.26 -12.84 -13.27
CA ASP A 320 -3.72 -11.46 -13.26
C ASP A 320 -2.58 -10.52 -12.85
N LEU A 321 -2.70 -9.24 -13.18
CA LEU A 321 -1.69 -8.22 -12.90
C LEU A 321 -2.27 -7.10 -12.04
N TYR A 322 -1.76 -6.96 -10.82
CA TYR A 322 -2.02 -5.81 -9.96
C TYR A 322 -0.83 -4.84 -9.99
N VAL A 323 -1.10 -3.54 -10.17
CA VAL A 323 -0.08 -2.49 -10.25
C VAL A 323 -0.34 -1.42 -9.20
N ALA A 324 0.62 -1.26 -8.28
CA ALA A 324 0.65 -0.21 -7.28
C ALA A 324 1.14 1.10 -7.91
N ASN A 325 0.35 2.16 -7.74
CA ASN A 325 0.63 3.49 -8.22
C ASN A 325 0.76 4.49 -7.07
N ASP A 326 1.67 5.44 -7.23
CA ASP A 326 1.78 6.60 -6.37
C ASP A 326 0.85 7.72 -6.87
N ILE A 327 0.10 8.37 -5.96
CA ILE A 327 -0.77 9.53 -6.26
C ILE A 327 -1.57 9.42 -7.59
N SER A 328 -2.02 8.21 -7.89
CA SER A 328 -2.75 7.80 -9.09
C SER A 328 -3.50 6.52 -8.72
N ASP A 329 -4.61 6.21 -9.41
CA ASP A 329 -5.36 4.98 -9.13
C ASP A 329 -4.50 3.74 -9.34
N ASN A 330 -4.47 2.82 -8.38
CA ASN A 330 -3.97 1.47 -8.59
C ASN A 330 -4.78 0.77 -9.70
N VAL A 331 -4.10 -0.08 -10.47
CA VAL A 331 -4.74 -0.76 -11.61
C VAL A 331 -4.68 -2.26 -11.42
N PHE A 332 -5.81 -2.92 -11.67
CA PHE A 332 -5.95 -4.37 -11.62
C PHE A 332 -6.46 -4.90 -12.95
N TYR A 333 -5.58 -5.60 -13.66
CA TYR A 333 -5.84 -6.20 -14.95
C TYR A 333 -6.11 -7.69 -14.79
N ARG A 334 -7.35 -8.10 -15.08
CA ARG A 334 -7.70 -9.52 -15.13
C ARG A 334 -7.26 -10.12 -16.44
N ASN A 335 -6.64 -11.28 -16.39
CA ASN A 335 -6.18 -12.01 -17.56
C ASN A 335 -7.27 -12.97 -18.08
N LEU A 336 -7.55 -12.90 -19.37
CA LEU A 336 -8.59 -13.65 -20.06
C LEU A 336 -7.99 -14.51 -21.17
N GLY A 337 -6.89 -15.22 -20.87
CA GLY A 337 -6.17 -16.06 -21.82
C GLY A 337 -5.17 -15.30 -22.68
N GLY A 338 -4.25 -14.57 -22.04
CA GLY A 338 -3.24 -13.73 -22.70
C GLY A 338 -3.77 -12.36 -23.16
N LYS A 339 -4.98 -11.98 -22.71
CA LYS A 339 -5.58 -10.67 -22.97
C LYS A 339 -6.04 -10.08 -21.65
N PHE A 340 -5.88 -8.77 -21.49
CA PHE A 340 -6.21 -8.12 -20.24
C PHE A 340 -7.50 -7.30 -20.32
N GLU A 341 -8.25 -7.29 -19.23
CA GLU A 341 -9.28 -6.30 -18.96
C GLU A 341 -8.99 -5.55 -17.65
N ASP A 342 -9.08 -4.23 -17.69
CA ASP A 342 -9.03 -3.42 -16.46
C ASP A 342 -10.33 -3.60 -15.68
N ILE A 343 -10.21 -4.16 -14.48
CA ILE A 343 -11.31 -4.37 -13.54
C ILE A 343 -11.17 -3.53 -12.27
N SER A 344 -10.25 -2.58 -12.20
CA SER A 344 -9.84 -1.88 -10.97
C SER A 344 -11.02 -1.33 -10.14
N HIS A 345 -11.87 -0.50 -10.76
CA HIS A 345 -13.09 0.01 -10.10
C HIS A 345 -14.14 -1.09 -9.92
N GLY A 346 -14.21 -2.02 -10.86
CA GLY A 346 -15.11 -3.17 -10.82
C GLY A 346 -14.79 -4.14 -9.69
N ALA A 347 -13.54 -4.24 -9.26
CA ALA A 347 -13.05 -5.08 -8.19
C ALA A 347 -12.92 -4.33 -6.85
N TRP A 348 -13.16 -3.01 -6.85
CA TRP A 348 -13.06 -2.11 -5.69
C TRP A 348 -11.63 -1.89 -5.16
N VAL A 349 -10.66 -1.94 -6.06
CA VAL A 349 -9.23 -1.80 -5.74
C VAL A 349 -8.54 -0.64 -6.46
N ALA A 350 -9.29 0.19 -7.19
CA ALA A 350 -8.82 1.45 -7.77
C ALA A 350 -8.62 2.51 -6.68
N ASP A 351 -7.53 2.35 -5.94
CA ASP A 351 -7.15 3.21 -4.82
C ASP A 351 -6.20 4.30 -5.29
N TYR A 352 -6.51 5.55 -4.96
CA TYR A 352 -5.70 6.71 -5.32
C TYR A 352 -4.61 7.03 -4.28
N ARG A 353 -4.65 6.38 -3.10
CA ARG A 353 -3.58 6.52 -2.09
C ARG A 353 -2.24 6.11 -2.71
N SER A 354 -1.16 6.70 -2.20
CA SER A 354 0.20 6.47 -2.69
C SER A 354 0.68 5.06 -2.34
N ALA A 355 0.44 4.09 -3.21
CA ALA A 355 0.74 2.68 -2.97
C ALA A 355 2.18 2.33 -3.35
N MET A 356 2.86 1.55 -2.51
CA MET A 356 4.27 1.16 -2.71
C MET A 356 4.47 -0.36 -2.65
N GLY A 357 4.30 -0.96 -1.47
CA GLY A 357 4.46 -2.40 -1.26
C GLY A 357 3.18 -3.16 -1.53
N LEU A 358 3.35 -4.37 -2.07
CA LEU A 358 2.29 -5.32 -2.35
C LEU A 358 2.64 -6.65 -1.68
N ALA A 359 1.66 -7.31 -1.07
CA ALA A 359 1.76 -8.70 -0.62
C ALA A 359 0.43 -9.40 -0.84
N ALA A 360 0.46 -10.66 -1.29
CA ALA A 360 -0.74 -11.47 -1.46
C ALA A 360 -0.67 -12.78 -0.68
N GLY A 361 -1.80 -13.18 -0.12
CA GLY A 361 -1.89 -14.42 0.65
C GLY A 361 -3.21 -14.55 1.40
N ASP A 362 -3.58 -15.79 1.70
CA ASP A 362 -4.78 -16.16 2.45
C ASP A 362 -4.60 -15.90 3.96
N TYR A 363 -4.91 -14.69 4.42
CA TYR A 363 -4.65 -14.30 5.82
C TYR A 363 -5.69 -14.86 6.80
N ASN A 364 -6.89 -15.18 6.32
CA ASN A 364 -8.03 -15.60 7.12
C ASN A 364 -8.41 -17.09 6.95
N ARG A 365 -7.72 -17.81 6.06
CA ARG A 365 -7.94 -19.22 5.70
C ARG A 365 -9.33 -19.50 5.11
N ASP A 366 -9.88 -18.57 4.34
CA ASP A 366 -11.19 -18.73 3.69
C ASP A 366 -11.12 -19.39 2.30
N GLY A 367 -9.91 -19.52 1.75
CA GLY A 367 -9.66 -20.22 0.49
C GLY A 367 -9.59 -19.31 -0.72
N ASP A 368 -9.51 -17.99 -0.56
CA ASP A 368 -9.01 -17.02 -1.54
C ASP A 368 -7.68 -16.41 -1.06
N ASP A 369 -6.90 -15.85 -2.00
CA ASP A 369 -5.76 -15.01 -1.62
C ASP A 369 -6.20 -13.55 -1.55
N ASP A 370 -5.82 -12.87 -0.46
CA ASP A 370 -6.08 -11.46 -0.19
C ASP A 370 -4.92 -10.58 -0.64
N LEU A 371 -5.10 -9.26 -0.62
CA LEU A 371 -4.08 -8.29 -1.02
C LEU A 371 -3.84 -7.24 0.07
N PHE A 372 -2.59 -7.08 0.52
CA PHE A 372 -2.17 -6.02 1.42
C PHE A 372 -1.32 -4.97 0.70
N ILE A 373 -1.57 -3.69 1.00
CA ILE A 373 -0.91 -2.55 0.35
C ILE A 373 -0.46 -1.52 1.38
N THR A 374 0.80 -1.09 1.27
CA THR A 374 1.38 0.00 2.08
C THR A 374 1.22 1.35 1.41
N HIS A 375 1.08 2.40 2.23
CA HIS A 375 0.85 3.76 1.73
C HIS A 375 1.79 4.82 2.31
N TRP A 376 1.72 6.02 1.73
CA TRP A 376 2.47 7.19 2.19
C TRP A 376 1.90 7.76 3.51
N VAL A 377 2.66 8.67 4.14
CA VAL A 377 2.26 9.26 5.42
C VAL A 377 0.91 9.97 5.34
N ALA A 378 0.17 9.93 6.45
CA ALA A 378 -1.21 10.40 6.59
C ALA A 378 -2.25 9.63 5.74
N GLN A 379 -1.89 8.46 5.22
CA GLN A 379 -2.79 7.51 4.57
C GLN A 379 -2.78 6.19 5.33
N GLU A 380 -3.93 5.53 5.40
CA GLU A 380 -4.05 4.21 6.04
C GLU A 380 -3.48 3.13 5.09
N ASN A 381 -2.87 2.07 5.64
CA ASN A 381 -2.64 0.85 4.85
C ASN A 381 -3.98 0.24 4.39
N ALA A 382 -3.97 -0.55 3.32
CA ALA A 382 -5.13 -1.28 2.84
C ALA A 382 -4.93 -2.79 3.01
N LEU A 383 -6.00 -3.50 3.40
CA LEU A 383 -6.07 -4.95 3.38
C LEU A 383 -7.37 -5.28 2.65
N TYR A 384 -7.22 -5.74 1.42
CA TYR A 384 -8.27 -6.10 0.51
C TYR A 384 -8.63 -7.57 0.70
N ASP A 385 -9.72 -7.82 1.43
CA ASP A 385 -10.36 -9.12 1.63
C ASP A 385 -10.97 -9.56 0.29
N ASN A 386 -10.44 -10.61 -0.32
CA ASN A 386 -11.04 -11.20 -1.50
C ASN A 386 -12.31 -11.94 -1.07
N VAL A 387 -13.44 -11.65 -1.71
CA VAL A 387 -14.72 -12.27 -1.36
C VAL A 387 -15.20 -13.26 -2.42
N TRP A 388 -14.33 -13.64 -3.34
CA TRP A 388 -14.70 -14.42 -4.51
C TRP A 388 -15.11 -15.84 -4.14
N ALA A 389 -14.35 -16.54 -3.31
CA ALA A 389 -14.65 -17.93 -2.92
C ALA A 389 -15.95 -18.00 -2.12
N ASP A 390 -16.18 -17.01 -1.25
CA ASP A 390 -17.37 -16.84 -0.43
C ASP A 390 -18.68 -16.91 -1.24
N PHE A 391 -18.69 -16.35 -2.45
CA PHE A 391 -19.86 -16.33 -3.34
C PHE A 391 -19.86 -17.42 -4.41
N ASN A 392 -18.68 -17.93 -4.81
CA ASN A 392 -18.55 -18.86 -5.94
C ASN A 392 -18.37 -20.33 -5.54
N VAL A 393 -17.66 -20.63 -4.45
CA VAL A 393 -17.40 -22.01 -4.01
C VAL A 393 -18.58 -22.56 -3.21
N ARG A 394 -19.15 -21.78 -2.28
CA ARG A 394 -20.28 -22.21 -1.42
C ARG A 394 -21.60 -22.47 -2.16
N ARG A 395 -21.76 -22.01 -3.40
CA ARG A 395 -22.94 -22.33 -4.23
C ARG A 395 -22.98 -23.79 -4.69
N GLY A 396 -21.83 -24.48 -4.74
CA GLY A 396 -21.76 -25.90 -5.09
C GLY A 396 -22.46 -26.81 -4.07
N GLU A 397 -22.46 -26.44 -2.78
CA GLU A 397 -23.01 -27.26 -1.71
C GLU A 397 -24.52 -27.07 -1.49
N PHE A 398 -25.06 -25.88 -1.75
CA PHE A 398 -26.50 -25.63 -1.67
C PHE A 398 -27.28 -26.23 -2.86
N GLY A 399 -26.59 -26.59 -3.96
CA GLY A 399 -27.19 -27.25 -5.13
C GLY A 399 -27.51 -28.74 -4.95
N GLN A 400 -27.04 -29.39 -3.87
CA GLN A 400 -27.28 -30.83 -3.62
C GLN A 400 -28.25 -31.13 -2.46
N ARG A 401 -28.94 -30.13 -1.90
CA ARG A 401 -29.98 -30.35 -0.87
C ARG A 401 -31.30 -29.66 -1.17
N SER A 402 -31.96 -30.05 -2.27
CA SER A 402 -33.42 -29.98 -2.36
C SER A 402 -33.96 -30.73 -3.59
N ASN A 403 -34.31 -32.00 -3.42
CA ASN A 403 -35.69 -32.49 -3.63
C ASN A 403 -35.74 -34.02 -3.61
N GLY A 404 -36.49 -34.55 -2.64
CA GLY A 404 -37.18 -35.83 -2.75
C GLY A 404 -36.40 -37.06 -2.28
N ASP A 405 -36.44 -37.33 -0.97
CA ASP A 405 -36.51 -38.72 -0.53
C ASP A 405 -37.41 -38.87 0.71
N VAL A 406 -38.72 -38.91 0.43
CA VAL A 406 -39.70 -39.56 1.30
C VAL A 406 -40.19 -40.79 0.53
N GLY A 407 -39.52 -41.91 0.76
CA GLY A 407 -40.03 -43.27 0.57
C GLY A 407 -40.18 -43.75 -0.88
N ASN A 408 -39.45 -44.79 -1.27
CA ASN A 408 -40.00 -46.16 -1.33
C ASN A 408 -38.92 -47.16 -1.76
N ARG A 409 -38.96 -48.36 -1.18
CA ARG A 409 -38.17 -49.54 -1.59
C ARG A 409 -38.79 -50.17 -2.84
N SER A 410 -37.98 -50.56 -3.83
CA SER A 410 -38.12 -51.86 -4.52
C SER A 410 -37.05 -52.11 -5.59
N ASN A 411 -36.61 -53.37 -5.65
CA ASN A 411 -35.66 -54.01 -6.55
C ASN A 411 -35.94 -53.85 -8.06
N GLY A 412 -34.89 -53.93 -8.88
CA GLY A 412 -35.00 -54.25 -10.31
C GLY A 412 -33.66 -54.28 -11.05
N VAL A 413 -33.24 -55.47 -11.47
CA VAL A 413 -32.07 -55.77 -12.34
C VAL A 413 -32.44 -55.53 -13.80
N ALA A 414 -31.59 -54.89 -14.63
CA ALA A 414 -31.44 -55.18 -16.07
C ALA A 414 -30.28 -54.42 -16.78
N GLN A 415 -29.33 -55.22 -17.27
CA GLN A 415 -28.63 -55.24 -18.58
C GLN A 415 -28.22 -53.98 -19.35
N ALA A 416 -26.98 -54.06 -19.84
CA ALA A 416 -26.27 -53.16 -20.74
C ALA A 416 -26.72 -53.23 -22.22
N ALA A 417 -26.59 -52.11 -22.93
CA ALA A 417 -26.56 -52.00 -24.40
C ALA A 417 -25.56 -50.89 -24.84
N PRO A 418 -24.94 -50.98 -26.03
CA PRO A 418 -23.71 -50.24 -26.39
C PRO A 418 -23.96 -48.82 -26.97
N PRO A 419 -22.93 -47.95 -27.04
CA PRO A 419 -23.12 -46.53 -27.36
C PRO A 419 -23.25 -46.28 -28.87
N SER A 420 -24.33 -45.60 -29.27
CA SER A 420 -24.46 -44.98 -30.59
C SER A 420 -23.83 -43.59 -30.59
N ARG A 421 -22.93 -43.35 -31.55
CA ARG A 421 -22.25 -42.07 -31.80
C ARG A 421 -23.24 -40.98 -32.21
N THR A 422 -23.32 -39.94 -31.38
CA THR A 422 -23.73 -38.58 -31.77
C THR A 422 -22.75 -37.59 -31.12
N PRO A 423 -22.27 -36.56 -31.85
CA PRO A 423 -21.39 -35.56 -31.26
C PRO A 423 -22.18 -34.68 -30.27
N PRO A 424 -21.66 -34.38 -29.07
CA PRO A 424 -22.34 -33.48 -28.15
C PRO A 424 -22.25 -32.04 -28.68
N LEU A 425 -23.41 -31.41 -28.82
CA LEU A 425 -23.55 -29.96 -28.84
C LEU A 425 -22.98 -29.40 -27.53
N GLN A 426 -22.01 -28.49 -27.63
CA GLN A 426 -21.53 -27.71 -26.49
C GLN A 426 -22.71 -26.87 -25.92
N HIS A 427 -23.30 -27.34 -24.83
CA HIS A 427 -24.02 -26.49 -23.90
C HIS A 427 -23.09 -26.25 -22.72
N SER A 428 -22.51 -25.05 -22.66
CA SER A 428 -21.80 -24.55 -21.48
C SER A 428 -22.83 -24.26 -20.38
N ASN A 429 -23.25 -25.29 -19.65
CA ASN A 429 -24.02 -25.15 -18.42
C ASN A 429 -23.09 -24.76 -17.25
N THR A 430 -22.32 -23.69 -17.39
CA THR A 430 -21.58 -23.10 -16.27
C THR A 430 -22.46 -22.01 -15.68
N PRO A 431 -22.91 -22.11 -14.42
CA PRO A 431 -23.66 -21.03 -13.77
C PRO A 431 -22.81 -19.75 -13.77
N PRO A 432 -23.43 -18.55 -13.85
CA PRO A 432 -22.68 -17.29 -13.84
C PRO A 432 -21.89 -17.17 -12.53
N ARG A 433 -20.56 -17.06 -12.65
CA ARG A 433 -19.65 -16.78 -11.53
C ARG A 433 -19.86 -15.34 -11.06
N TYR A 434 -19.90 -15.12 -9.75
CA TYR A 434 -19.77 -13.79 -9.16
C TYR A 434 -18.44 -13.16 -9.59
N PRO A 435 -18.43 -11.86 -9.94
CA PRO A 435 -17.20 -11.17 -10.34
C PRO A 435 -16.22 -11.09 -9.17
N LEU A 436 -14.93 -11.04 -9.50
CA LEU A 436 -13.86 -10.78 -8.53
C LEU A 436 -14.07 -9.42 -7.86
N ARG A 437 -14.00 -9.40 -6.53
CA ARG A 437 -14.29 -8.24 -5.68
C ARG A 437 -13.41 -8.31 -4.44
N PHE A 438 -12.95 -7.15 -4.01
CA PHE A 438 -12.19 -7.00 -2.78
C PHE A 438 -12.81 -5.97 -1.86
N MET A 439 -12.71 -6.17 -0.55
CA MET A 439 -13.18 -5.22 0.46
C MET A 439 -12.01 -4.72 1.29
N ASP A 440 -11.79 -3.40 1.33
CA ASP A 440 -10.81 -2.85 2.27
C ASP A 440 -11.31 -2.97 3.72
N ILE A 441 -10.57 -3.72 4.52
CA ILE A 441 -10.87 -4.04 5.91
C ILE A 441 -9.69 -3.75 6.85
N ALA A 442 -8.62 -3.08 6.39
CA ALA A 442 -7.40 -2.84 7.16
C ALA A 442 -7.68 -2.30 8.57
N ASP A 443 -8.57 -1.33 8.64
CA ASP A 443 -9.01 -0.67 9.86
C ASP A 443 -9.71 -1.61 10.85
N ARG A 444 -10.51 -2.55 10.34
CA ARG A 444 -11.19 -3.57 11.16
C ARG A 444 -10.20 -4.59 11.71
N LYS A 445 -9.09 -4.79 11.00
CA LYS A 445 -8.04 -5.74 11.34
C LYS A 445 -6.91 -5.13 12.17
N GLY A 446 -6.83 -3.80 12.29
CA GLY A 446 -5.81 -3.11 13.08
C GLY A 446 -4.57 -2.67 12.29
N LEU A 447 -4.66 -2.69 10.95
CA LEU A 447 -3.57 -2.38 10.03
C LEU A 447 -3.65 -0.97 9.43
N GLY A 448 -4.85 -0.37 9.37
CA GLY A 448 -5.10 0.90 8.68
C GLY A 448 -4.49 2.11 9.39
N GLN A 449 -5.19 2.64 10.40
CA GLN A 449 -4.81 3.88 11.10
C GLN A 449 -3.43 3.88 11.79
N ILE A 450 -2.87 2.72 12.15
CA ILE A 450 -1.53 2.65 12.75
C ILE A 450 -0.46 3.20 11.77
N ALA A 451 -0.71 3.09 10.47
CA ALA A 451 0.18 3.55 9.41
C ALA A 451 0.17 5.06 9.17
N LEU A 452 -0.77 5.83 9.74
CA LEU A 452 -0.94 7.26 9.43
C LEU A 452 0.31 8.12 9.70
N GLN A 453 1.21 7.67 10.57
CA GLN A 453 2.47 8.35 10.91
C GLN A 453 3.68 7.81 10.14
N PHE A 454 3.49 6.77 9.33
CA PHE A 454 4.54 6.00 8.68
C PHE A 454 4.47 6.16 7.17
N VAL A 455 5.62 6.03 6.53
CA VAL A 455 5.69 5.78 5.09
C VAL A 455 6.07 4.31 4.93
N GLY A 456 5.11 3.49 4.52
CA GLY A 456 5.32 2.07 4.32
C GLY A 456 5.83 1.78 2.91
N TRP A 457 6.85 0.94 2.82
CA TRP A 457 7.49 0.53 1.57
C TRP A 457 7.31 -0.97 1.38
N GLY A 458 8.37 -1.78 1.49
CA GLY A 458 8.28 -3.22 1.34
C GLY A 458 7.37 -3.87 2.39
N THR A 459 6.62 -4.89 1.97
CA THR A 459 5.74 -5.69 2.82
C THR A 459 5.73 -7.14 2.34
N GLU A 460 5.39 -8.08 3.22
CA GLU A 460 5.26 -9.51 2.86
C GLU A 460 4.34 -10.25 3.86
N PHE A 461 3.55 -11.21 3.37
CA PHE A 461 2.82 -12.17 4.20
C PHE A 461 3.70 -13.37 4.51
N VAL A 462 3.85 -13.71 5.78
CA VAL A 462 4.81 -14.73 6.23
C VAL A 462 4.44 -15.21 7.63
N ASP A 463 4.60 -16.50 7.91
CA ASP A 463 4.26 -17.11 9.20
C ASP A 463 5.51 -17.17 10.09
N PHE A 464 5.67 -16.21 11.00
CA PHE A 464 6.91 -16.09 11.78
C PHE A 464 6.91 -16.94 13.06
N ASP A 465 5.73 -17.27 13.61
CA ASP A 465 5.61 -18.07 14.83
C ASP A 465 5.32 -19.56 14.57
N GLY A 466 5.08 -19.94 13.31
CA GLY A 466 4.88 -21.30 12.84
C GLY A 466 3.51 -21.88 13.17
N ASP A 467 2.52 -21.05 13.49
CA ASP A 467 1.18 -21.49 13.89
C ASP A 467 0.24 -21.78 12.68
N GLY A 468 0.76 -21.56 11.47
CA GLY A 468 0.12 -21.75 10.17
C GLY A 468 -0.61 -20.53 9.66
N TRP A 469 -0.80 -19.47 10.47
CA TRP A 469 -1.42 -18.23 10.05
C TRP A 469 -0.35 -17.29 9.54
N VAL A 470 -0.56 -16.70 8.36
CA VAL A 470 0.41 -15.71 7.86
C VAL A 470 0.29 -14.42 8.67
N ASP A 471 1.40 -14.01 9.25
CA ASP A 471 1.64 -12.68 9.79
C ASP A 471 2.01 -11.72 8.66
N LEU A 472 2.35 -10.48 9.01
CA LEU A 472 2.69 -9.45 8.04
C LEU A 472 3.84 -8.58 8.57
N VAL A 473 4.83 -8.30 7.73
CA VAL A 473 5.94 -7.39 8.06
C VAL A 473 5.94 -6.21 7.10
N VAL A 474 6.29 -5.01 7.58
CA VAL A 474 6.39 -3.80 6.75
C VAL A 474 7.68 -3.03 7.03
N ALA A 475 8.45 -2.72 6.00
CA ALA A 475 9.55 -1.78 6.04
C ALA A 475 9.03 -0.34 6.00
N ASN A 476 9.38 0.46 7.00
CA ASN A 476 9.04 1.89 7.03
C ASN A 476 10.27 2.78 6.93
N GLY A 477 10.11 3.96 6.33
CA GLY A 477 11.16 4.96 6.27
C GLY A 477 10.68 6.24 5.60
N ASN A 478 10.82 7.39 6.24
CA ASN A 478 10.15 8.60 5.75
C ASN A 478 10.79 9.17 4.47
N THR A 479 9.99 9.87 3.65
CA THR A 479 10.48 10.73 2.55
C THR A 479 10.65 12.19 2.97
N LEU A 480 10.19 12.54 4.17
CA LEU A 480 10.35 13.87 4.76
C LEU A 480 11.72 14.03 5.40
N GLU A 481 12.24 15.26 5.32
CA GLU A 481 13.57 15.64 5.75
C GLU A 481 13.56 16.32 7.12
N PHE A 482 14.66 16.25 7.86
CA PHE A 482 14.91 17.16 8.99
C PHE A 482 15.10 18.60 8.50
N ASP A 483 14.61 19.56 9.29
CA ASP A 483 14.93 20.97 9.10
C ASP A 483 16.42 21.22 9.34
N GLY A 484 17.03 22.09 8.52
CA GLY A 484 18.45 22.45 8.68
C GLY A 484 19.14 22.78 7.35
N PRO A 485 20.45 23.12 7.42
CA PRO A 485 21.27 23.32 6.22
C PRO A 485 21.46 22.00 5.46
N ALA A 486 21.67 22.10 4.14
CA ALA A 486 22.04 20.96 3.31
C ALA A 486 23.41 20.36 3.73
N PRO A 487 23.64 19.04 3.56
CA PRO A 487 22.70 18.07 2.98
C PRO A 487 21.62 17.66 3.98
N LYS A 488 20.38 17.61 3.49
CA LYS A 488 19.24 17.24 4.31
C LYS A 488 19.14 15.72 4.43
N ARG A 489 18.82 15.26 5.63
CA ARG A 489 18.64 13.84 5.95
C ARG A 489 17.16 13.50 6.07
N LEU A 490 16.80 12.31 5.61
CA LEU A 490 15.47 11.74 5.78
C LEU A 490 15.24 11.32 7.23
N LYS A 491 13.99 11.38 7.68
CA LYS A 491 13.59 10.97 9.03
C LYS A 491 13.46 9.42 9.09
N PRO A 492 14.21 8.72 9.95
CA PRO A 492 14.10 7.27 10.07
C PRO A 492 12.81 6.86 10.81
N GLN A 493 12.34 5.64 10.57
CA GLN A 493 11.14 5.04 11.19
C GLN A 493 11.39 3.56 11.50
N GLU A 494 10.71 3.05 12.52
CA GLU A 494 10.69 1.63 12.85
C GLU A 494 9.82 0.82 11.86
N PRO A 495 10.20 -0.41 11.50
CA PRO A 495 9.32 -1.33 10.76
C PRO A 495 8.09 -1.74 11.60
N PHE A 496 7.09 -2.32 10.94
CA PHE A 496 6.01 -3.05 11.61
C PHE A 496 6.24 -4.56 11.55
N LEU A 497 5.86 -5.26 12.63
CA LEU A 497 5.74 -6.72 12.67
C LEU A 497 4.36 -7.06 13.20
N PHE A 498 3.42 -7.32 12.31
CA PHE A 498 2.03 -7.58 12.63
C PHE A 498 1.74 -9.05 12.81
N TRP A 499 1.53 -9.48 14.05
CA TRP A 499 1.08 -10.83 14.37
C TRP A 499 -0.41 -11.02 14.10
N ASN A 500 -0.74 -12.02 13.30
CA ASN A 500 -2.08 -12.39 12.91
C ASN A 500 -2.72 -13.28 13.96
N ARG A 501 -3.65 -12.73 14.74
CA ARG A 501 -4.46 -13.49 15.68
C ARG A 501 -5.57 -14.24 14.96
N ARG A 502 -5.18 -15.27 14.21
CA ARG A 502 -6.05 -16.26 13.56
C ARG A 502 -7.12 -15.66 12.63
N GLY A 503 -6.70 -14.74 11.78
CA GLY A 503 -7.56 -14.03 10.84
C GLY A 503 -8.46 -12.98 11.50
N GLU A 504 -8.56 -12.89 12.82
CA GLU A 504 -9.44 -11.91 13.47
C GLU A 504 -8.84 -10.51 13.41
N HIS A 505 -7.63 -10.34 13.94
CA HIS A 505 -6.96 -9.05 14.15
C HIS A 505 -5.44 -9.20 14.04
N PHE A 506 -4.79 -8.12 13.63
CA PHE A 506 -3.33 -7.98 13.64
C PHE A 506 -2.89 -7.09 14.79
N HIS A 507 -1.74 -7.42 15.38
CA HIS A 507 -1.12 -6.66 16.45
C HIS A 507 0.35 -6.40 16.14
N ASP A 508 0.76 -5.14 16.20
CA ASP A 508 2.17 -4.79 16.01
C ASP A 508 3.02 -5.21 17.23
N LEU A 509 3.97 -6.11 16.97
CA LEU A 509 4.93 -6.65 17.93
C LEU A 509 6.29 -5.96 17.83
N ALA A 510 6.59 -5.21 16.76
CA ALA A 510 7.93 -4.64 16.53
C ALA A 510 8.48 -3.84 17.74
N PRO A 511 7.68 -3.01 18.44
CA PRO A 511 8.16 -2.27 19.61
C PRO A 511 8.65 -3.13 20.80
N LEU A 512 8.32 -4.42 20.82
CA LEU A 512 8.72 -5.34 21.90
C LEU A 512 10.09 -6.00 21.66
N ASN A 513 10.65 -5.88 20.47
CA ASN A 513 11.96 -6.43 20.13
C ASN A 513 12.98 -5.30 19.89
N PRO A 514 14.14 -5.29 20.56
CA PRO A 514 15.13 -4.21 20.41
C PRO A 514 15.69 -4.02 19.01
N SER A 515 15.77 -5.07 18.18
CA SER A 515 16.26 -5.01 16.81
C SER A 515 15.22 -4.37 15.89
N LEU A 516 13.96 -4.79 16.01
CA LEU A 516 12.83 -4.25 15.24
C LEU A 516 12.39 -2.85 15.69
N ALA A 517 12.66 -2.46 16.94
CA ALA A 517 12.35 -1.12 17.43
C ALA A 517 13.34 -0.04 16.95
N GLN A 518 14.40 -0.41 16.23
CA GLN A 518 15.35 0.55 15.66
C GLN A 518 14.73 1.30 14.50
N GLN A 519 15.05 2.59 14.39
CA GLN A 519 14.53 3.44 13.33
C GLN A 519 15.57 3.58 12.22
N HIS A 520 15.16 3.25 11.00
CA HIS A 520 15.99 3.38 9.79
C HIS A 520 15.19 4.04 8.65
N VAL A 521 15.87 4.39 7.56
CA VAL A 521 15.21 4.83 6.32
C VAL A 521 15.07 3.61 5.42
N SER A 522 14.19 2.68 5.80
CA SER A 522 14.00 1.42 5.07
C SER A 522 13.19 1.62 3.81
N ARG A 523 13.47 0.80 2.79
CA ARG A 523 12.79 0.78 1.49
C ARG A 523 12.43 -0.66 1.12
N GLY A 524 13.44 -1.45 0.76
CA GLY A 524 13.29 -2.85 0.43
C GLY A 524 13.04 -3.74 1.65
N LEU A 525 12.27 -4.79 1.42
CA LEU A 525 11.99 -5.88 2.36
C LEU A 525 11.91 -7.18 1.58
N ALA A 526 12.59 -8.23 2.04
CA ALA A 526 12.45 -9.57 1.49
C ALA A 526 12.63 -10.63 2.59
N VAL A 527 11.93 -11.75 2.49
CA VAL A 527 12.01 -12.84 3.47
C VAL A 527 12.56 -14.13 2.86
N SER A 528 13.28 -14.90 3.65
CA SER A 528 13.78 -16.24 3.34
C SER A 528 14.13 -16.95 4.66
N ASP A 529 14.11 -18.28 4.68
CA ASP A 529 14.76 -19.09 5.72
C ASP A 529 16.20 -19.32 5.27
N TYR A 530 17.07 -18.34 5.55
CA TYR A 530 18.39 -18.24 4.90
C TYR A 530 19.41 -19.23 5.48
N ASP A 531 19.25 -19.63 6.74
CA ASP A 531 20.13 -20.62 7.40
C ASP A 531 19.52 -22.03 7.44
N ASN A 532 18.38 -22.22 6.77
CA ASN A 532 17.70 -23.50 6.59
C ASN A 532 17.29 -24.16 7.92
N ASP A 533 17.03 -23.36 8.96
CA ASP A 533 16.62 -23.84 10.29
C ASP A 533 15.09 -24.06 10.42
N GLY A 534 14.34 -23.56 9.43
CA GLY A 534 12.90 -23.69 9.33
C GLY A 534 12.12 -22.45 9.74
N ASP A 535 12.78 -21.45 10.31
CA ASP A 535 12.17 -20.19 10.71
C ASP A 535 12.34 -19.17 9.58
N MET A 536 11.29 -18.40 9.27
CA MET A 536 11.40 -17.38 8.21
C MET A 536 12.06 -16.10 8.74
N ASP A 537 13.10 -15.62 8.06
CA ASP A 537 13.90 -14.45 8.44
C ASP A 537 13.56 -13.20 7.61
N ILE A 538 14.00 -12.04 8.10
CA ILE A 538 13.69 -10.74 7.48
C ILE A 538 14.98 -10.04 7.05
N LEU A 539 15.06 -9.65 5.78
CA LEU A 539 16.06 -8.72 5.27
C LEU A 539 15.43 -7.35 5.00
N LEU A 540 15.94 -6.31 5.66
CA LEU A 540 15.59 -4.92 5.41
C LEU A 540 16.73 -4.20 4.68
N VAL A 541 16.38 -3.36 3.71
CA VAL A 541 17.36 -2.54 2.97
C VAL A 541 17.16 -1.07 3.29
N HIS A 542 18.21 -0.44 3.83
CA HIS A 542 18.16 0.92 4.35
C HIS A 542 18.87 1.89 3.41
N LEU A 543 18.16 2.92 2.94
CA LEU A 543 18.72 3.97 2.11
C LEU A 543 19.75 4.80 2.89
N GLY A 544 20.95 4.95 2.34
CA GLY A 544 22.06 5.71 2.94
C GLY A 544 22.91 4.91 3.94
N GLU A 545 22.43 3.74 4.36
CA GLU A 545 23.11 2.82 5.26
C GLU A 545 23.48 1.55 4.48
N GLY A 546 23.07 0.38 4.94
CA GLY A 546 23.29 -0.92 4.29
C GLY A 546 22.03 -1.77 4.37
N VAL A 547 22.19 -3.01 4.83
CA VAL A 547 21.09 -3.92 5.13
C VAL A 547 21.02 -4.22 6.62
N GLN A 548 19.89 -4.76 7.05
CA GLN A 548 19.72 -5.42 8.33
C GLN A 548 19.11 -6.81 8.10
N LEU A 549 19.83 -7.86 8.48
CA LEU A 549 19.35 -9.24 8.47
C LEU A 549 18.92 -9.62 9.89
N LEU A 550 17.63 -9.88 10.06
CA LEU A 550 17.01 -10.25 11.32
C LEU A 550 16.68 -11.75 11.29
N ARG A 551 17.46 -12.54 12.03
CA ARG A 551 17.18 -13.96 12.21
C ARG A 551 16.01 -14.16 13.17
N ASN A 552 15.02 -14.92 12.76
CA ASN A 552 13.87 -15.28 13.55
C ASN A 552 14.21 -16.41 14.52
N GLU A 553 13.72 -16.29 15.75
CA GLU A 553 13.80 -17.34 16.77
C GLU A 553 12.44 -17.52 17.45
N MET A 554 11.35 -17.04 16.83
CA MET A 554 10.00 -17.07 17.38
C MET A 554 9.34 -18.41 17.23
N GLN A 555 9.62 -19.13 16.14
CA GLN A 555 8.83 -20.28 15.70
C GLN A 555 8.69 -21.32 16.80
N THR A 556 7.47 -21.82 16.98
CA THR A 556 7.20 -22.93 17.87
C THR A 556 6.37 -23.97 17.17
N GLY A 557 6.94 -25.15 16.95
CA GLY A 557 6.25 -26.24 16.29
C GLY A 557 7.08 -26.83 15.17
N HIS A 558 6.35 -27.39 14.22
CA HIS A 558 6.88 -28.06 13.04
C HIS A 558 6.61 -27.21 11.80
N TRP A 559 7.43 -27.39 10.77
CA TRP A 559 7.33 -26.64 9.53
C TRP A 559 7.40 -27.56 8.30
N LEU A 560 7.02 -27.05 7.13
CA LEU A 560 7.26 -27.67 5.84
C LEU A 560 7.75 -26.62 4.86
N LYS A 561 8.85 -26.91 4.15
CA LYS A 561 9.24 -26.12 2.98
C LYS A 561 8.97 -26.89 1.69
N VAL A 562 8.46 -26.21 0.68
CA VAL A 562 8.13 -26.79 -0.63
C VAL A 562 8.76 -25.97 -1.75
N ARG A 563 9.62 -26.60 -2.54
CA ARG A 563 10.16 -26.06 -3.80
C ARG A 563 9.36 -26.63 -4.96
N LEU A 564 8.73 -25.75 -5.74
CA LEU A 564 7.97 -26.15 -6.92
C LEU A 564 8.82 -25.98 -8.17
N ARG A 565 8.83 -26.99 -9.04
CA ARG A 565 9.50 -26.99 -10.32
C ARG A 565 8.49 -27.17 -11.46
N SER A 566 8.28 -26.12 -12.26
CA SER A 566 7.45 -26.19 -13.46
C SER A 566 8.22 -26.82 -14.62
N ARG A 567 7.52 -27.41 -15.59
CA ARG A 567 8.16 -27.90 -16.82
C ARG A 567 8.24 -26.82 -17.88
N LEU A 568 9.40 -26.71 -18.50
CA LEU A 568 9.61 -25.89 -19.69
C LEU A 568 8.82 -26.44 -20.88
N LYS A 569 8.75 -25.63 -21.94
CA LYS A 569 8.13 -25.97 -23.23
C LYS A 569 8.69 -27.26 -23.86
N ASN A 570 9.98 -27.52 -23.69
CA ASN A 570 10.65 -28.74 -24.17
C ASN A 570 10.38 -29.98 -23.28
N GLY A 571 9.60 -29.83 -22.20
CA GLY A 571 9.25 -30.88 -21.26
C GLY A 571 10.29 -31.12 -20.15
N ALA A 572 11.42 -30.41 -20.13
CA ALA A 572 12.40 -30.50 -19.05
C ALA A 572 11.86 -29.89 -17.75
N ALA A 573 12.24 -30.47 -16.62
CA ALA A 573 11.87 -30.00 -15.28
C ALA A 573 12.90 -28.98 -14.79
N LEU A 574 12.69 -27.70 -15.09
CA LEU A 574 13.70 -26.67 -14.82
C LEU A 574 13.12 -25.32 -14.33
N GLY A 575 11.84 -24.99 -14.61
CA GLY A 575 11.22 -23.73 -14.16
C GLY A 575 10.93 -23.68 -12.66
N PHE A 576 10.69 -22.49 -12.10
CA PHE A 576 10.66 -22.26 -10.64
C PHE A 576 9.26 -22.18 -10.02
N GLY A 577 8.22 -22.66 -10.73
CA GLY A 577 6.88 -22.73 -10.19
C GLY A 577 6.18 -21.38 -10.05
N ASP A 578 6.70 -20.29 -10.64
CA ASP A 578 6.09 -18.95 -10.55
C ASP A 578 4.58 -19.02 -10.88
N GLY A 579 3.74 -18.46 -10.01
CA GLY A 579 2.28 -18.52 -10.10
C GLY A 579 1.62 -19.81 -9.58
N ALA A 580 2.37 -20.89 -9.36
CA ALA A 580 1.83 -22.14 -8.84
C ALA A 580 1.44 -22.01 -7.36
N LYS A 581 0.36 -22.70 -7.00
CA LYS A 581 -0.27 -22.61 -5.68
C LYS A 581 -0.27 -23.95 -4.97
N ALA A 582 0.24 -23.98 -3.74
CA ALA A 582 0.29 -25.17 -2.91
C ALA A 582 -0.64 -25.04 -1.69
N ILE A 583 -1.40 -26.10 -1.41
CA ILE A 583 -2.32 -26.17 -0.27
C ILE A 583 -1.94 -27.40 0.56
N ALA A 584 -1.34 -27.16 1.73
CA ALA A 584 -0.97 -28.19 2.69
C ALA A 584 -2.13 -28.46 3.65
N HIS A 585 -2.65 -29.68 3.66
CA HIS A 585 -3.72 -30.10 4.56
C HIS A 585 -3.18 -30.74 5.83
N VAL A 586 -3.52 -30.15 6.97
CA VAL A 586 -3.16 -30.62 8.32
C VAL A 586 -4.36 -30.51 9.25
N ASN A 587 -4.74 -31.61 9.92
CA ASN A 587 -5.87 -31.63 10.86
C ASN A 587 -7.15 -30.98 10.27
N GLU A 588 -7.52 -31.36 9.05
CA GLU A 588 -8.65 -30.81 8.27
C GLU A 588 -8.50 -29.34 7.79
N ALA A 589 -7.51 -28.58 8.26
CA ALA A 589 -7.23 -27.22 7.79
C ALA A 589 -6.38 -27.24 6.51
N GLY A 590 -6.71 -26.40 5.53
CA GLY A 590 -5.87 -26.15 4.34
C GLY A 590 -5.05 -24.88 4.55
N LEU A 591 -3.73 -24.99 4.48
CA LEU A 591 -2.79 -23.86 4.49
C LEU A 591 -2.38 -23.56 3.06
N ARG A 592 -2.72 -22.38 2.55
CA ARG A 592 -2.46 -21.98 1.17
C ARG A 592 -1.20 -21.11 1.07
N ARG A 593 -0.34 -21.38 0.10
CA ARG A 593 0.81 -20.56 -0.29
C ARG A 593 0.94 -20.53 -1.81
N THR A 594 1.34 -19.41 -2.37
CA THR A 594 1.53 -19.23 -3.82
C THR A 594 2.98 -18.83 -4.08
N VAL A 595 3.60 -19.39 -5.11
CA VAL A 595 4.90 -18.92 -5.57
C VAL A 595 4.65 -17.59 -6.27
N SER A 596 4.77 -16.54 -5.48
CA SER A 596 4.66 -15.17 -5.95
C SER A 596 5.82 -14.40 -5.34
N SER A 597 6.20 -13.30 -5.98
CA SER A 597 7.26 -12.44 -5.49
C SER A 597 6.74 -11.02 -5.55
N ALA A 598 6.26 -10.51 -4.42
CA ALA A 598 5.93 -9.11 -4.27
C ALA A 598 6.45 -8.56 -2.95
N SER A 599 7.21 -7.50 -3.08
CA SER A 599 7.40 -6.48 -2.07
C SER A 599 7.71 -5.18 -2.81
N TYR A 600 8.14 -4.14 -2.10
CA TYR A 600 8.65 -2.94 -2.77
C TYR A 600 10.10 -3.16 -3.23
N LEU A 601 10.31 -3.15 -4.56
CA LEU A 601 11.62 -3.27 -5.23
C LEU A 601 12.41 -4.56 -4.90
N SER A 602 11.76 -5.52 -4.24
CA SER A 602 12.44 -6.65 -3.61
C SER A 602 11.69 -7.94 -3.89
N GLN A 603 12.41 -9.06 -3.80
CA GLN A 603 11.89 -10.40 -4.05
C GLN A 603 12.25 -11.33 -2.89
N SER A 604 11.22 -11.91 -2.29
CA SER A 604 11.32 -12.98 -1.28
C SER A 604 11.69 -14.32 -1.92
N SER A 605 12.07 -15.30 -1.10
CA SER A 605 12.32 -16.67 -1.55
C SER A 605 11.12 -17.24 -2.30
N ARG A 606 11.38 -18.00 -3.37
CA ARG A 606 10.35 -18.82 -4.04
C ARG A 606 10.05 -20.13 -3.33
N THR A 607 10.82 -20.48 -2.30
CA THR A 607 10.55 -21.67 -1.49
C THR A 607 9.36 -21.38 -0.59
N LEU A 608 8.26 -22.13 -0.78
CA LEU A 608 7.06 -21.96 0.02
C LEU A 608 7.28 -22.49 1.42
N HIS A 609 6.88 -21.73 2.44
CA HIS A 609 6.94 -22.13 3.84
C HIS A 609 5.54 -22.28 4.45
N PHE A 610 5.37 -23.35 5.22
CA PHE A 610 4.16 -23.62 5.99
C PHE A 610 4.54 -23.89 7.46
N GLY A 611 4.09 -23.04 8.37
CA GLY A 611 4.01 -23.39 9.78
C GLY A 611 2.91 -24.43 10.01
N LEU A 612 3.24 -25.54 10.68
CA LEU A 612 2.33 -26.67 10.90
C LEU A 612 1.86 -26.75 12.36
N GLY A 613 2.33 -25.84 13.23
CA GLY A 613 2.13 -25.91 14.67
C GLY A 613 2.57 -27.27 15.22
N ALA A 614 1.66 -28.00 15.87
CA ALA A 614 1.98 -29.30 16.46
C ALA A 614 1.95 -30.47 15.45
N ALA A 615 1.54 -30.26 14.19
CA ALA A 615 1.40 -31.33 13.21
C ALA A 615 2.75 -31.77 12.64
N LYS A 616 3.02 -33.07 12.69
CA LYS A 616 4.30 -33.67 12.24
C LYS A 616 4.29 -34.17 10.80
N ILE A 617 3.10 -34.22 10.20
CA ILE A 617 2.87 -34.79 8.87
C ILE A 617 1.84 -33.91 8.18
N VAL A 618 2.10 -33.56 6.93
CA VAL A 618 1.10 -33.03 6.02
C VAL A 618 0.37 -34.20 5.36
N GLU A 619 -0.91 -34.35 5.70
CA GLU A 619 -1.75 -35.48 5.29
C GLU A 619 -1.91 -35.52 3.77
N ARG A 620 -2.12 -34.35 3.19
CA ARG A 620 -2.24 -34.15 1.74
C ARG A 620 -1.68 -32.79 1.35
N LEU A 621 -0.82 -32.77 0.34
CA LEU A 621 -0.39 -31.55 -0.35
C LEU A 621 -1.04 -31.52 -1.73
N GLU A 622 -1.80 -30.47 -2.00
CA GLU A 622 -2.38 -30.15 -3.31
C GLU A 622 -1.52 -29.08 -3.97
N VAL A 623 -1.09 -29.29 -5.22
CA VAL A 623 -0.36 -28.29 -6.01
C VAL A 623 -1.14 -27.99 -7.26
N ARG A 624 -1.58 -26.74 -7.43
CA ARG A 624 -2.23 -26.20 -8.62
C ARG A 624 -1.18 -25.47 -9.45
N TRP A 625 -0.94 -25.97 -10.65
CA TRP A 625 0.02 -25.41 -11.59
C TRP A 625 -0.66 -24.40 -12.51
N LEU A 626 0.11 -23.46 -13.04
CA LEU A 626 -0.33 -22.63 -14.17
C LEU A 626 -0.76 -23.50 -15.36
N GLY A 627 -1.80 -23.08 -16.08
CA GLY A 627 -2.46 -23.91 -17.10
C GLY A 627 -3.47 -24.94 -16.55
N GLY A 628 -3.71 -24.97 -15.23
CA GLY A 628 -4.86 -25.62 -14.61
C GLY A 628 -4.67 -27.10 -14.21
N GLN A 629 -3.47 -27.66 -14.33
CA GLN A 629 -3.19 -29.00 -13.82
C GLN A 629 -3.14 -28.99 -12.29
N THR A 630 -3.60 -30.07 -11.64
CA THR A 630 -3.46 -30.25 -10.19
C THR A 630 -2.76 -31.58 -9.88
N SER A 631 -1.82 -31.53 -8.94
CA SER A 631 -1.09 -32.69 -8.41
C SER A 631 -1.42 -32.89 -6.93
N PHE A 632 -1.39 -34.14 -6.47
CA PHE A 632 -1.66 -34.49 -5.08
C PHE A 632 -0.58 -35.42 -4.54
N PHE A 633 -0.10 -35.12 -3.34
CA PHE A 633 0.88 -35.90 -2.60
C PHE A 633 0.38 -36.12 -1.18
N ALA A 634 0.76 -37.22 -0.53
CA ALA A 634 0.24 -37.59 0.78
C ALA A 634 1.35 -37.99 1.73
N ASN A 635 1.12 -37.75 3.02
CA ASN A 635 2.01 -38.12 4.13
C ASN A 635 3.44 -37.57 3.97
N LEU A 636 3.57 -36.26 3.78
CA LEU A 636 4.87 -35.60 3.77
C LEU A 636 5.29 -35.34 5.23
N ASP A 637 6.49 -35.79 5.60
CA ASP A 637 7.06 -35.47 6.91
C ASP A 637 7.30 -33.96 7.04
N ALA A 638 6.99 -33.43 8.22
CA ALA A 638 7.41 -32.10 8.63
C ALA A 638 8.92 -32.02 8.90
N ASP A 639 9.39 -30.81 9.22
CA ASP A 639 10.78 -30.46 9.50
C ASP A 639 11.69 -30.86 8.33
N ALA A 640 11.20 -30.58 7.12
CA ALA A 640 11.81 -31.02 5.88
C ALA A 640 11.47 -30.09 4.72
N THR A 641 12.42 -29.97 3.80
CA THR A 641 12.23 -29.36 2.49
C THR A 641 11.90 -30.45 1.47
N TRP A 642 10.84 -30.25 0.71
CA TRP A 642 10.41 -31.14 -0.36
C TRP A 642 10.44 -30.41 -1.70
N GLU A 643 11.00 -31.04 -2.71
CA GLU A 643 10.94 -30.61 -4.09
C GLU A 643 9.85 -31.37 -4.83
N ILE A 644 9.04 -30.64 -5.59
CA ILE A 644 7.91 -31.17 -6.34
C ILE A 644 8.01 -30.66 -7.77
N THR A 645 8.03 -31.60 -8.69
CA THR A 645 8.11 -31.31 -10.12
C THR A 645 6.77 -31.57 -10.79
N GLU A 646 6.32 -30.63 -11.61
CA GLU A 646 5.09 -30.76 -12.41
C GLU A 646 5.08 -32.10 -13.20
N GLY A 647 4.00 -32.85 -13.02
CA GLY A 647 3.78 -34.13 -13.71
C GLY A 647 4.56 -35.34 -13.16
N GLU A 648 5.43 -35.16 -12.15
CA GLU A 648 6.12 -36.30 -11.51
C GLU A 648 5.25 -36.97 -10.45
N PRO A 649 5.28 -38.31 -10.34
CA PRO A 649 4.38 -39.06 -9.47
C PRO A 649 4.80 -39.06 -8.00
N ALA A 650 6.03 -38.65 -7.67
CA ALA A 650 6.57 -38.71 -6.32
C ALA A 650 7.34 -37.42 -5.98
N PRO A 651 7.14 -36.85 -4.77
CA PRO A 651 7.92 -35.70 -4.32
C PRO A 651 9.32 -36.16 -3.87
N ARG A 652 10.32 -35.30 -4.00
CA ARG A 652 11.71 -35.57 -3.60
C ARG A 652 12.01 -34.82 -2.31
N ARG A 653 12.39 -35.54 -1.24
CA ARG A 653 12.91 -34.89 -0.02
C ARG A 653 14.31 -34.37 -0.30
N ILE A 654 14.57 -33.11 0.05
CA ILE A 654 15.91 -32.54 0.05
C ILE A 654 16.54 -32.89 1.40
N GLU A 655 17.64 -33.64 1.40
CA GLU A 655 18.36 -33.92 2.63
C GLU A 655 19.03 -32.64 3.11
N ALA A 656 18.81 -32.28 4.38
CA ALA A 656 19.56 -31.21 5.02
C ALA A 656 21.05 -31.54 4.94
N ARG A 657 21.88 -30.59 4.47
CA ARG A 657 23.33 -30.72 4.58
C ARG A 657 23.64 -31.05 6.04
N ALA A 658 24.39 -32.14 6.28
CA ALA A 658 24.81 -32.47 7.63
C ALA A 658 25.56 -31.26 8.18
N ALA A 659 25.03 -30.64 9.25
CA ALA A 659 25.74 -29.59 9.97
C ALA A 659 27.18 -30.07 10.16
N VAL A 660 28.14 -29.32 9.66
CA VAL A 660 29.55 -29.65 9.83
C VAL A 660 29.78 -29.64 11.34
N SER A 661 29.70 -30.81 11.95
CA SER A 661 30.02 -31.06 13.35
C SER A 661 31.55 -31.06 13.50
N GLY A 662 32.16 -29.97 13.08
CA GLY A 662 33.49 -29.60 13.51
C GLY A 662 33.37 -29.04 14.91
N SER A 663 33.82 -29.81 15.90
CA SER A 663 34.27 -29.24 17.17
C SER A 663 35.18 -28.03 16.87
N PRO A 664 35.21 -26.95 17.67
CA PRO A 664 36.12 -25.82 17.47
C PRO A 664 37.63 -26.19 17.52
N ASP A 665 37.96 -27.45 17.77
CA ASP A 665 39.31 -27.97 17.90
C ASP A 665 39.66 -28.88 16.70
N ASP A 666 39.98 -28.31 15.53
CA ASP A 666 41.04 -28.82 14.62
C ASP A 666 41.30 -27.99 13.35
N ALA A 667 41.14 -26.66 13.42
CA ALA A 667 41.72 -25.76 12.44
C ALA A 667 42.62 -24.75 13.15
N THR A 668 43.78 -25.22 13.65
CA THR A 668 44.93 -24.33 13.83
C THR A 668 45.24 -23.68 12.49
N PRO A 669 45.07 -22.35 12.31
CA PRO A 669 45.71 -21.68 11.21
C PRO A 669 47.21 -21.82 11.46
N THR A 670 47.95 -22.34 10.48
CA THR A 670 49.41 -22.29 10.47
C THR A 670 49.82 -20.83 10.34
N ALA A 671 49.78 -20.13 11.47
CA ALA A 671 50.42 -18.85 11.65
C ALA A 671 51.93 -19.11 11.52
N THR A 672 52.48 -18.74 10.38
CA THR A 672 53.92 -18.54 10.24
C THR A 672 54.33 -17.53 11.32
N PRO A 673 55.25 -17.86 12.26
CA PRO A 673 55.63 -16.92 13.31
C PRO A 673 56.32 -15.72 12.67
N TRP A 674 55.68 -14.56 12.73
CA TRP A 674 56.34 -13.31 12.41
C TRP A 674 57.45 -13.07 13.44
N LYS A 675 58.71 -13.15 12.99
CA LYS A 675 59.89 -12.72 13.74
C LYS A 675 59.93 -11.19 13.74
N PRO A 676 60.11 -10.53 14.89
CA PRO A 676 60.34 -9.10 14.93
C PRO A 676 61.79 -8.82 14.51
N GLU A 677 61.99 -8.29 13.30
CA GLU A 677 63.24 -7.59 12.98
C GLU A 677 63.11 -6.12 13.35
N SER A 678 63.87 -5.76 14.37
CA SER A 678 64.10 -4.42 14.84
C SER A 678 64.95 -3.60 13.87
N SER A 679 64.62 -2.30 13.81
CA SER A 679 65.50 -1.15 13.51
C SER A 679 65.85 -0.87 12.05
N ARG A 680 65.18 0.16 11.48
CA ARG A 680 65.76 1.52 11.38
C ARG A 680 64.69 2.54 10.93
N PRO A 681 64.70 3.77 11.46
CA PRO A 681 63.71 4.80 11.15
C PRO A 681 64.11 5.59 9.90
N LEU A 682 63.12 5.93 9.07
CA LEU A 682 63.26 6.86 7.95
C LEU A 682 62.19 7.97 8.07
N PRO A 683 62.46 9.17 7.53
CA PRO A 683 62.46 10.40 8.32
C PRO A 683 61.21 11.27 8.14
N ILE A 684 60.95 12.07 9.20
CA ILE A 684 60.04 13.20 9.22
C ILE A 684 60.77 14.44 8.68
N ALA A 685 60.17 15.10 7.69
CA ALA A 685 60.33 16.50 7.32
C ALA A 685 59.12 16.83 6.41
N ASP A 686 58.44 17.96 6.43
CA ASP A 686 58.43 19.15 7.30
C ASP A 686 57.21 19.93 6.77
N LEU A 687 56.15 20.15 7.55
CA LEU A 687 55.22 21.25 7.29
C LEU A 687 54.72 21.77 8.64
N GLN A 688 55.45 22.79 9.06
CA GLN A 688 55.33 23.54 10.30
C GLN A 688 54.03 24.34 10.34
N SER A 689 53.37 24.29 11.49
CA SER A 689 52.59 25.40 12.02
C SER A 689 53.51 26.36 12.78
N PRO A 690 53.23 27.67 12.84
CA PRO A 690 53.80 28.53 13.86
C PRO A 690 52.76 28.88 14.94
N ILE A 691 53.03 28.41 16.15
CA ILE A 691 52.54 29.00 17.40
C ILE A 691 53.71 29.78 18.01
N ALA A 692 53.49 31.01 18.49
CA ALA A 692 54.06 31.49 19.76
C ALA A 692 53.55 32.90 20.15
N LYS A 693 53.02 32.99 21.38
CA LYS A 693 53.48 33.86 22.48
C LYS A 693 52.74 33.40 23.75
N ASN A 694 53.43 32.66 24.62
CA ASN A 694 54.02 33.09 25.92
C ASN A 694 52.98 33.59 26.94
N SER A 695 52.94 33.20 28.22
CA SER A 695 53.83 32.38 29.06
C SER A 695 53.24 32.28 30.49
N THR A 696 53.40 31.11 31.14
CA THR A 696 53.71 30.85 32.58
C THR A 696 52.98 31.57 33.74
N SER A 697 52.43 30.81 34.71
CA SER A 697 53.12 30.36 35.95
C SER A 697 52.11 29.71 36.93
N VAL A 698 52.36 28.46 37.37
CA VAL A 698 52.86 28.03 38.70
C VAL A 698 51.74 27.73 39.72
N ALA A 699 51.79 26.50 40.24
CA ALA A 699 51.00 26.01 41.36
C ALA A 699 51.77 26.19 42.68
N ASP A 700 51.06 26.57 43.74
CA ASP A 700 51.45 26.34 45.15
C ASP A 700 50.17 26.21 46.01
N ARG A 701 50.14 25.20 46.89
CA ARG A 701 49.17 24.99 48.02
C ARG A 701 49.58 25.87 49.23
N PRO A 702 48.77 26.17 50.29
CA PRO A 702 47.76 25.32 50.95
C PRO A 702 46.53 26.05 51.59
N LEU A 703 45.79 25.26 52.38
CA LEU A 703 44.55 25.45 53.15
C LEU A 703 44.45 26.62 54.17
N ALA A 704 43.17 27.01 54.38
CA ALA A 704 42.47 27.38 55.61
C ALA A 704 42.42 28.86 56.10
N ALA A 705 41.20 29.42 56.11
CA ALA A 705 40.53 30.13 57.22
C ALA A 705 39.18 30.72 56.70
N THR A 706 38.05 30.07 56.98
CA THR A 706 36.99 30.49 57.93
C THR A 706 36.26 31.80 57.58
N ASP A 707 35.00 31.71 57.12
CA ASP A 707 33.83 32.03 57.97
C ASP A 707 32.49 31.63 57.32
N ARG A 708 31.55 31.21 58.18
CA ARG A 708 30.23 30.61 57.90
C ARG A 708 29.12 31.68 57.63
N PRO A 709 27.80 31.34 57.65
CA PRO A 709 27.00 30.88 56.51
C PRO A 709 25.74 31.76 56.29
N LEU A 710 25.01 31.61 55.18
CA LEU A 710 23.57 31.97 55.16
C LEU A 710 22.81 31.14 54.13
N ALA A 711 21.74 30.51 54.63
CA ALA A 711 20.87 29.55 53.98
C ALA A 711 19.82 30.22 53.09
N ILE A 712 19.54 29.63 51.92
CA ILE A 712 18.27 29.81 51.18
C ILE A 712 17.86 28.42 50.66
N GLY A 713 17.31 27.58 51.56
CA GLY A 713 16.79 26.25 51.24
C GLY A 713 15.29 26.20 50.91
N ASP A 714 14.51 27.24 51.26
CA ASP A 714 13.05 27.11 51.27
C ASP A 714 12.32 27.87 50.13
N ARG A 715 13.05 28.54 49.23
CA ARG A 715 12.43 29.26 48.09
C ARG A 715 12.47 28.53 46.76
N GLN A 716 13.35 27.54 46.59
CA GLN A 716 13.40 26.76 45.35
C GLN A 716 12.28 25.70 45.34
N LEU A 717 12.01 25.03 46.46
CA LEU A 717 11.00 23.95 46.56
C LEU A 717 9.55 24.48 46.38
N ALA A 718 9.23 25.64 46.95
CA ALA A 718 7.88 26.22 46.84
C ALA A 718 7.52 26.77 45.45
N ILE A 719 8.53 27.02 44.59
CA ILE A 719 8.34 27.42 43.19
C ILE A 719 8.17 26.18 42.31
N THR A 720 8.95 25.13 42.56
CA THR A 720 8.83 23.84 41.86
C THR A 720 7.50 23.15 42.14
N ASP A 721 7.03 23.13 43.39
CA ASP A 721 5.73 22.54 43.76
C ASP A 721 4.54 23.34 43.22
N ARG A 722 4.68 24.67 43.07
CA ARG A 722 3.66 25.51 42.43
C ARG A 722 3.65 25.38 40.92
N LEU A 723 4.81 25.14 40.28
CA LEU A 723 4.90 24.88 38.85
C LEU A 723 4.40 23.48 38.49
N LEU A 724 4.63 22.48 39.35
CA LEU A 724 4.04 21.14 39.23
C LEU A 724 2.52 21.16 39.43
N ALA A 725 2.00 21.88 40.43
CA ALA A 725 0.54 22.03 40.60
C ALA A 725 -0.16 22.87 39.52
N ILE A 726 0.59 23.71 38.79
CA ILE A 726 0.12 24.40 37.58
C ILE A 726 0.21 23.48 36.37
N GLY A 727 1.26 22.65 36.28
CA GLY A 727 1.42 21.57 35.30
C GLY A 727 0.29 20.54 35.38
N ASP A 728 -0.04 20.07 36.57
CA ASP A 728 -1.12 19.09 36.80
C ASP A 728 -2.51 19.68 36.49
N ARG A 729 -2.73 20.98 36.77
CA ARG A 729 -3.99 21.66 36.42
C ARG A 729 -4.10 22.03 34.94
N LEU A 730 -2.96 22.13 34.24
CA LEU A 730 -2.90 22.31 32.79
C LEU A 730 -3.07 20.96 32.09
N SER A 731 -2.48 19.87 32.59
CA SER A 731 -2.68 18.51 32.08
C SER A 731 -4.10 17.99 32.31
N ASP A 732 -4.76 18.33 33.41
CA ASP A 732 -6.17 17.98 33.64
C ASP A 732 -7.13 18.73 32.71
N ARG A 733 -6.76 19.94 32.27
CA ARG A 733 -7.55 20.75 31.31
C ARG A 733 -7.21 20.43 29.85
N GLU A 734 -5.96 20.14 29.53
CA GLU A 734 -5.53 19.63 28.22
C GLU A 734 -6.01 18.20 28.01
N GLY A 735 -6.07 17.36 29.05
CA GLY A 735 -6.68 16.03 29.02
C GLY A 735 -8.20 16.07 28.82
N ALA A 736 -8.91 17.03 29.42
CA ALA A 736 -10.35 17.20 29.20
C ALA A 736 -10.70 17.77 27.80
N VAL A 737 -9.88 18.68 27.26
CA VAL A 737 -10.04 19.23 25.90
C VAL A 737 -9.56 18.23 24.83
N SER A 738 -8.50 17.45 25.10
CA SER A 738 -8.02 16.33 24.26
C SER A 738 -9.05 15.21 24.21
N GLN A 739 -9.62 14.77 25.33
CA GLN A 739 -10.69 13.77 25.35
C GLN A 739 -11.93 14.22 24.57
N THR A 740 -12.25 15.52 24.57
CA THR A 740 -13.38 16.06 23.81
C THR A 740 -13.11 16.05 22.29
N ASN A 741 -11.87 16.31 21.85
CA ASN A 741 -11.47 16.21 20.44
C ASN A 741 -11.28 14.74 20.00
N ARG A 742 -10.76 13.88 20.88
CA ARG A 742 -10.59 12.44 20.65
C ARG A 742 -11.92 11.71 20.56
N ALA A 743 -12.85 11.98 21.49
CA ALA A 743 -14.22 11.48 21.41
C ALA A 743 -14.89 11.95 20.12
N ARG A 744 -14.67 13.21 19.72
CA ARG A 744 -15.21 13.78 18.48
C ARG A 744 -14.67 13.09 17.22
N ILE A 745 -13.38 12.74 17.16
CA ILE A 745 -12.77 12.01 16.01
C ILE A 745 -13.25 10.55 15.98
N VAL A 746 -13.26 9.87 17.12
CA VAL A 746 -13.78 8.49 17.22
C VAL A 746 -15.26 8.45 16.84
N GLU A 747 -16.03 9.42 17.34
CA GLU A 747 -17.43 9.56 16.98
C GLU A 747 -17.57 9.88 15.48
N PHE A 748 -16.73 10.76 14.90
CA PHE A 748 -16.73 11.05 13.47
C PHE A 748 -16.61 9.76 12.65
N TRP A 749 -15.57 8.97 12.89
CA TRP A 749 -15.33 7.75 12.13
C TRP A 749 -16.36 6.66 12.42
N THR A 750 -16.90 6.60 13.64
CA THR A 750 -18.02 5.72 13.98
C THR A 750 -19.27 6.06 13.15
N LYS A 751 -19.60 7.36 13.06
CA LYS A 751 -20.74 7.85 12.27
C LYS A 751 -20.50 7.69 10.78
N HIS A 752 -19.30 8.02 10.29
CA HIS A 752 -18.92 7.87 8.90
C HIS A 752 -18.97 6.39 8.47
N ARG A 753 -18.41 5.48 9.27
CA ARG A 753 -18.48 4.03 9.04
C ARG A 753 -19.92 3.50 9.06
N ALA A 754 -20.73 3.93 10.02
CA ALA A 754 -22.14 3.56 10.07
C ALA A 754 -22.89 4.09 8.84
N ALA A 755 -22.56 5.29 8.36
CA ALA A 755 -23.11 5.87 7.15
C ALA A 755 -22.71 5.07 5.89
N MET A 756 -21.44 4.69 5.80
CA MET A 756 -20.91 3.86 4.70
C MET A 756 -21.51 2.46 4.70
N ASN A 757 -21.68 1.83 5.87
CA ASN A 757 -22.39 0.55 6.00
C ASN A 757 -23.86 0.68 5.58
N ALA A 758 -24.55 1.72 6.05
CA ALA A 758 -25.92 1.99 5.65
C ALA A 758 -26.04 2.18 4.12
N LEU A 759 -25.11 2.92 3.51
CA LEU A 759 -25.11 3.20 2.08
C LEU A 759 -24.73 1.96 1.22
N LYS A 760 -23.58 1.34 1.50
CA LYS A 760 -22.98 0.31 0.63
C LYS A 760 -23.46 -1.11 0.96
N ILE A 761 -23.67 -1.43 2.23
CA ILE A 761 -24.06 -2.79 2.68
C ILE A 761 -25.57 -2.89 2.75
N GLU A 762 -26.20 -2.02 3.56
CA GLU A 762 -27.64 -2.09 3.83
C GLU A 762 -28.48 -1.48 2.71
N LYS A 763 -27.85 -0.71 1.82
CA LYS A 763 -28.50 -0.05 0.68
C LYS A 763 -29.56 0.97 1.10
N ASP A 764 -29.45 1.52 2.31
CA ASP A 764 -30.40 2.44 2.91
C ASP A 764 -29.84 3.86 3.00
N VAL A 765 -30.14 4.66 1.96
CA VAL A 765 -29.77 6.08 1.90
C VAL A 765 -30.46 6.91 2.98
N ARG A 766 -31.67 6.54 3.43
CA ARG A 766 -32.39 7.29 4.47
C ARG A 766 -31.72 7.13 5.83
N LYS A 767 -31.09 5.99 6.06
CA LYS A 767 -30.24 5.73 7.22
C LYS A 767 -28.86 6.36 7.08
N ALA A 768 -28.26 6.35 5.88
CA ALA A 768 -26.94 6.91 5.64
C ALA A 768 -26.87 8.45 5.80
N ILE A 769 -27.85 9.19 5.30
CA ILE A 769 -27.88 10.67 5.32
C ILE A 769 -27.72 11.29 6.71
N PRO A 770 -28.52 10.92 7.74
CA PRO A 770 -28.35 11.47 9.08
C PRO A 770 -27.00 11.09 9.69
N LEU A 771 -26.44 9.93 9.33
CA LEU A 771 -25.13 9.49 9.82
C LEU A 771 -23.99 10.28 9.18
N PHE A 772 -24.03 10.54 7.87
CA PHE A 772 -23.08 11.44 7.22
C PHE A 772 -23.21 12.88 7.73
N ARG A 773 -24.42 13.38 7.98
CA ARG A 773 -24.61 14.71 8.60
C ARG A 773 -24.01 14.76 10.00
N GLN A 774 -24.23 13.74 10.83
CA GLN A 774 -23.60 13.62 12.15
C GLN A 774 -22.07 13.54 12.04
N ALA A 775 -21.53 12.83 11.06
CA ALA A 775 -20.10 12.85 10.79
C ALA A 775 -19.65 14.28 10.41
N LEU A 776 -20.31 14.96 9.49
CA LEU A 776 -19.94 16.31 9.05
C LEU A 776 -20.14 17.40 10.13
N GLU A 777 -20.99 17.19 11.14
CA GLU A 777 -21.03 18.04 12.33
C GLU A 777 -19.71 17.96 13.12
N LEU A 778 -19.07 16.79 13.10
CA LEU A 778 -17.81 16.50 13.78
C LEU A 778 -16.61 16.91 12.92
N ASP A 779 -16.64 16.70 11.60
CA ASP A 779 -15.67 17.24 10.64
C ASP A 779 -16.36 17.80 9.37
N PRO A 780 -16.60 19.13 9.31
CA PRO A 780 -17.28 19.76 8.18
C PRO A 780 -16.50 19.79 6.87
N HIS A 781 -15.20 19.46 6.89
CA HIS A 781 -14.31 19.58 5.73
C HIS A 781 -13.96 18.23 5.10
N HIS A 782 -14.46 17.13 5.63
CA HIS A 782 -14.13 15.79 5.15
C HIS A 782 -14.67 15.53 3.74
N GLU A 783 -13.78 15.28 2.79
CA GLU A 783 -14.12 15.23 1.36
C GLU A 783 -15.07 14.07 1.01
N ASP A 784 -14.79 12.85 1.45
CA ASP A 784 -15.62 11.70 1.11
C ASP A 784 -17.01 11.76 1.76
N ALA A 785 -17.09 12.19 3.02
CA ALA A 785 -18.37 12.40 3.70
C ALA A 785 -19.25 13.42 2.96
N LEU A 786 -18.67 14.53 2.48
CA LEU A 786 -19.37 15.52 1.64
C LEU A 786 -19.80 14.91 0.30
N TYR A 787 -18.89 14.17 -0.35
CA TYR A 787 -19.15 13.51 -1.63
C TYR A 787 -20.30 12.52 -1.54
N TYR A 788 -20.24 11.58 -0.59
CA TYR A 788 -21.23 10.53 -0.40
C TYR A 788 -22.55 11.05 0.20
N LEU A 789 -22.52 12.07 1.06
CA LEU A 789 -23.75 12.75 1.47
C LEU A 789 -24.44 13.39 0.26
N GLY A 790 -23.68 14.06 -0.60
CA GLY A 790 -24.20 14.63 -1.85
C GLY A 790 -24.88 13.57 -2.73
N GLN A 791 -24.25 12.41 -2.89
CA GLN A 791 -24.86 11.28 -3.62
C GLN A 791 -26.15 10.78 -2.95
N CYS A 792 -26.16 10.59 -1.63
CA CYS A 792 -27.34 10.10 -0.93
C CYS A 792 -28.51 11.07 -1.07
N LEU A 793 -28.25 12.38 -0.97
CA LEU A 793 -29.26 13.42 -1.15
C LEU A 793 -29.81 13.44 -2.57
N ALA A 794 -28.93 13.27 -3.57
CA ALA A 794 -29.35 13.17 -4.97
C ALA A 794 -30.28 11.97 -5.19
N VAL A 795 -29.94 10.79 -4.64
CA VAL A 795 -30.79 9.59 -4.69
C VAL A 795 -32.12 9.80 -3.97
N GLN A 796 -32.14 10.57 -2.89
CA GLN A 796 -33.37 10.92 -2.18
C GLN A 796 -34.23 11.97 -2.94
N GLY A 797 -33.70 12.57 -4.00
CA GLY A 797 -34.35 13.64 -4.76
C GLY A 797 -34.13 15.05 -4.18
N ASP A 798 -33.28 15.21 -3.17
CA ASP A 798 -32.87 16.51 -2.64
C ASP A 798 -31.73 17.10 -3.49
N VAL A 799 -32.12 17.61 -4.66
CA VAL A 799 -31.19 18.18 -5.65
C VAL A 799 -30.42 19.37 -5.06
N ALA A 800 -31.11 20.29 -4.40
CA ALA A 800 -30.50 21.49 -3.84
C ALA A 800 -29.49 21.12 -2.73
N GLY A 801 -29.84 20.17 -1.86
CA GLY A 801 -28.94 19.66 -0.83
C GLY A 801 -27.71 18.97 -1.40
N ALA A 802 -27.88 18.14 -2.44
CA ALA A 802 -26.78 17.44 -3.11
C ALA A 802 -25.76 18.40 -3.75
N LEU A 803 -26.26 19.34 -4.56
CA LEU A 803 -25.42 20.36 -5.20
C LEU A 803 -24.68 21.21 -4.16
N ALA A 804 -25.33 21.56 -3.05
CA ALA A 804 -24.70 22.32 -1.97
C ALA A 804 -23.54 21.55 -1.30
N GLN A 805 -23.65 20.22 -1.11
CA GLN A 805 -22.54 19.44 -0.55
C GLN A 805 -21.35 19.41 -1.49
N TRP A 806 -21.60 19.19 -2.79
CA TRP A 806 -20.51 19.20 -3.77
C TRP A 806 -19.93 20.59 -3.99
N ASP A 807 -20.68 21.68 -3.84
CA ASP A 807 -20.12 23.04 -3.84
C ASP A 807 -19.22 23.30 -2.63
N VAL A 808 -19.53 22.74 -1.47
CA VAL A 808 -18.63 22.77 -0.30
C VAL A 808 -17.37 21.95 -0.60
N LEU A 809 -17.53 20.74 -1.12
CA LEU A 809 -16.41 19.87 -1.52
C LEU A 809 -15.50 20.56 -2.55
N ILE A 810 -16.05 21.17 -3.59
CA ILE A 810 -15.29 21.89 -4.62
C ILE A 810 -14.57 23.12 -4.05
N ARG A 811 -15.14 23.78 -3.03
CA ARG A 811 -14.48 24.91 -2.38
C ARG A 811 -13.27 24.46 -1.55
N ILE A 812 -13.35 23.27 -0.95
CA ILE A 812 -12.26 22.66 -0.20
C ILE A 812 -11.21 22.10 -1.15
N ASN A 813 -11.64 21.39 -2.19
CA ASN A 813 -10.82 20.78 -3.21
C ASN A 813 -11.30 21.15 -4.63
N PRO A 814 -10.79 22.25 -5.20
CA PRO A 814 -11.15 22.69 -6.55
C PRO A 814 -10.77 21.70 -7.66
N GLN A 815 -9.88 20.74 -7.38
CA GLN A 815 -9.41 19.71 -8.33
C GLN A 815 -10.21 18.40 -8.24
N SER A 816 -11.29 18.37 -7.46
CA SER A 816 -12.11 17.15 -7.31
C SER A 816 -12.93 16.86 -8.58
N HIS A 817 -12.36 16.07 -9.50
CA HIS A 817 -13.02 15.62 -10.74
C HIS A 817 -14.43 15.08 -10.46
N ARG A 818 -14.52 14.13 -9.53
CA ARG A 818 -15.75 13.46 -9.11
C ARG A 818 -16.83 14.42 -8.61
N ALA A 819 -16.46 15.51 -7.94
CA ALA A 819 -17.42 16.50 -7.45
C ALA A 819 -17.98 17.37 -8.59
N HIS A 820 -17.11 17.86 -9.48
CA HIS A 820 -17.53 18.65 -10.65
C HIS A 820 -18.40 17.82 -11.59
N GLN A 821 -18.03 16.56 -11.85
CA GLN A 821 -18.80 15.67 -12.71
C GLN A 821 -20.19 15.38 -12.11
N GLN A 822 -20.28 14.98 -10.85
CA GLN A 822 -21.57 14.65 -10.22
C GLN A 822 -22.47 15.88 -10.10
N TRP A 823 -21.92 17.05 -9.74
CA TRP A 823 -22.65 18.31 -9.71
C TRP A 823 -23.19 18.66 -11.10
N GLY A 824 -22.32 18.60 -12.12
CA GLY A 824 -22.67 18.91 -13.50
C GLY A 824 -23.76 17.99 -14.05
N THR A 825 -23.61 16.68 -13.86
CA THR A 825 -24.58 15.68 -14.31
C THR A 825 -25.93 15.85 -13.61
N LEU A 826 -25.96 16.01 -12.28
CA LEU A 826 -27.20 16.22 -11.55
C LEU A 826 -27.88 17.53 -11.97
N ARG A 827 -27.11 18.61 -12.17
CA ARG A 827 -27.66 19.89 -12.62
C ARG A 827 -28.23 19.80 -14.03
N ALA A 828 -27.58 19.05 -14.93
CA ALA A 828 -28.11 18.80 -16.27
C ALA A 828 -29.40 17.98 -16.22
N LEU A 829 -29.42 16.91 -15.42
CA LEU A 829 -30.57 16.00 -15.26
C LEU A 829 -31.81 16.73 -14.72
N THR A 830 -31.59 17.73 -13.88
CA THR A 830 -32.66 18.46 -13.15
C THR A 830 -32.84 19.90 -13.65
N ALA A 831 -32.28 20.21 -14.82
CA ALA A 831 -32.35 21.54 -15.40
C ALA A 831 -33.80 21.95 -15.66
N ALA A 832 -34.18 23.15 -15.19
CA ALA A 832 -35.48 23.76 -15.47
C ALA A 832 -35.37 24.97 -16.41
N SER A 833 -34.14 25.33 -16.80
CA SER A 833 -33.86 26.47 -17.66
C SER A 833 -32.57 26.29 -18.46
N ALA A 834 -32.39 27.09 -19.52
CA ALA A 834 -31.14 27.14 -20.28
C ALA A 834 -29.93 27.58 -19.43
N ALA A 835 -30.15 28.39 -18.39
CA ALA A 835 -29.10 28.81 -17.46
C ALA A 835 -28.57 27.62 -16.64
N ASP A 836 -29.45 26.64 -16.33
CA ASP A 836 -29.07 25.45 -15.57
C ASP A 836 -28.19 24.52 -16.40
N LEU A 837 -28.56 24.33 -17.67
CA LEU A 837 -27.75 23.60 -18.64
C LEU A 837 -26.40 24.28 -18.87
N GLN A 838 -26.35 25.61 -18.91
CA GLN A 838 -25.10 26.35 -19.04
C GLN A 838 -24.21 26.19 -17.81
N ALA A 839 -24.79 26.21 -16.60
CA ALA A 839 -24.04 25.98 -15.36
C ALA A 839 -23.51 24.54 -15.28
N ALA A 840 -24.33 23.57 -15.67
CA ALA A 840 -23.94 22.17 -15.77
C ALA A 840 -22.78 21.97 -16.76
N GLU A 841 -22.88 22.57 -17.95
CA GLU A 841 -21.85 22.54 -18.98
C GLU A 841 -20.50 23.09 -18.46
N ALA A 842 -20.51 24.25 -17.79
CA ALA A 842 -19.29 24.82 -17.24
C ALA A 842 -18.60 23.91 -16.21
N ARG A 843 -19.39 23.22 -15.38
CA ARG A 843 -18.88 22.26 -14.38
C ARG A 843 -18.35 20.97 -15.02
N LEU A 844 -19.02 20.47 -16.06
CA LEU A 844 -18.58 19.29 -16.79
C LEU A 844 -17.34 19.56 -17.64
N GLU A 845 -17.19 20.76 -18.20
CA GLU A 845 -15.94 21.18 -18.86
C GLU A 845 -14.78 21.25 -17.86
N GLN A 846 -15.03 21.74 -16.64
CA GLN A 846 -14.03 21.71 -15.57
C GLN A 846 -13.66 20.28 -15.17
N ALA A 847 -14.66 19.39 -15.06
CA ALA A 847 -14.42 17.98 -14.81
C ALA A 847 -13.55 17.36 -15.92
N HIS A 848 -13.94 17.53 -17.18
CA HIS A 848 -13.18 17.02 -18.32
C HIS A 848 -11.77 17.64 -18.44
N ALA A 849 -11.59 18.90 -18.04
CA ALA A 849 -10.27 19.53 -18.01
C ALA A 849 -9.35 18.96 -16.91
N ILE A 850 -9.93 18.53 -15.78
CA ILE A 850 -9.20 17.87 -14.69
C ILE A 850 -8.86 16.42 -15.06
N ASN A 851 -9.82 15.68 -15.62
CA ASN A 851 -9.64 14.30 -16.06
C ASN A 851 -10.20 14.10 -17.50
N PRO A 852 -9.37 14.27 -18.54
CA PRO A 852 -9.81 14.16 -19.92
C PRO A 852 -10.10 12.72 -20.37
N GLU A 853 -9.61 11.71 -19.64
CA GLU A 853 -9.76 10.29 -19.98
C GLU A 853 -11.11 9.72 -19.53
N GLU A 854 -11.72 10.29 -18.49
CA GLU A 854 -13.05 9.87 -18.04
C GLU A 854 -14.14 10.36 -19.02
N THR A 855 -14.77 9.40 -19.69
CA THR A 855 -15.73 9.69 -20.78
C THR A 855 -17.12 10.12 -20.31
N GLY A 856 -17.41 10.03 -19.01
CA GLY A 856 -18.71 10.37 -18.42
C GLY A 856 -19.09 11.83 -18.65
N ALA A 857 -18.17 12.76 -18.39
CA ALA A 857 -18.39 14.18 -18.62
C ALA A 857 -18.63 14.51 -20.11
N LEU A 858 -17.89 13.88 -21.03
CA LEU A 858 -18.06 14.06 -22.48
C LEU A 858 -19.42 13.60 -22.99
N LEU A 859 -19.93 12.48 -22.47
CA LEU A 859 -21.25 11.98 -22.80
C LEU A 859 -22.32 13.01 -22.41
N VAL A 860 -22.29 13.50 -21.17
CA VAL A 860 -23.27 14.47 -20.68
C VAL A 860 -23.15 15.82 -21.39
N LEU A 861 -21.93 16.28 -21.71
CA LEU A 861 -21.71 17.47 -22.53
C LEU A 861 -22.32 17.34 -23.93
N GLY A 862 -22.24 16.15 -24.54
CA GLY A 862 -22.89 15.83 -25.80
C GLY A 862 -24.42 15.87 -25.71
N GLU A 863 -24.99 15.34 -24.64
CA GLU A 863 -26.43 15.41 -24.36
C GLU A 863 -26.91 16.85 -24.15
N ILE A 864 -26.18 17.66 -23.38
CA ILE A 864 -26.48 19.08 -23.17
C ILE A 864 -26.47 19.83 -24.51
N ALA A 865 -25.45 19.62 -25.34
CA ALA A 865 -25.39 20.24 -26.67
C ALA A 865 -26.58 19.85 -27.55
N LEU A 866 -27.00 18.58 -27.50
CA LEU A 866 -28.17 18.10 -28.22
C LEU A 866 -29.47 18.77 -27.76
N LEU A 867 -29.66 18.89 -26.44
CA LEU A 867 -30.81 19.56 -25.82
C LEU A 867 -30.84 21.06 -26.15
N ARG A 868 -29.68 21.72 -26.15
CA ARG A 868 -29.52 23.14 -26.49
C ARG A 868 -29.64 23.44 -27.99
N GLY A 869 -29.83 22.43 -28.84
CA GLY A 869 -30.02 22.61 -30.28
C GLY A 869 -28.73 22.78 -31.08
N ASP A 870 -27.58 22.32 -30.57
CA ASP A 870 -26.28 22.36 -31.24
C ASP A 870 -25.83 20.94 -31.65
N PRO A 871 -26.32 20.43 -32.80
CA PRO A 871 -26.05 19.06 -33.23
C PRO A 871 -24.58 18.83 -33.64
N ASP A 872 -23.85 19.87 -34.02
CA ASP A 872 -22.46 19.75 -34.45
C ASP A 872 -21.54 19.62 -33.23
N LYS A 873 -21.77 20.43 -32.19
CA LYS A 873 -21.07 20.28 -30.91
C LYS A 873 -21.45 18.97 -30.22
N ALA A 874 -22.70 18.53 -30.33
CA ALA A 874 -23.13 17.23 -29.83
C ALA A 874 -22.37 16.08 -30.52
N GLU A 875 -22.28 16.07 -31.85
CA GLU A 875 -21.52 15.04 -32.58
C GLU A 875 -20.04 15.06 -32.18
N GLN A 876 -19.44 16.24 -32.04
CA GLN A 876 -18.03 16.36 -31.65
C GLN A 876 -17.75 15.70 -30.29
N ARG A 877 -18.58 16.00 -29.28
CA ARG A 877 -18.42 15.49 -27.91
C ARG A 877 -18.75 14.00 -27.79
N LEU A 878 -19.84 13.56 -28.42
CA LEU A 878 -20.24 12.16 -28.42
C LEU A 878 -19.24 11.29 -29.20
N ALA A 879 -18.71 11.80 -30.32
CA ALA A 879 -17.67 11.08 -31.06
C ALA A 879 -16.36 10.98 -30.26
N ALA A 880 -16.01 12.01 -29.47
CA ALA A 880 -14.88 11.94 -28.54
C ALA A 880 -15.12 10.89 -27.44
N ALA A 881 -16.33 10.84 -26.88
CA ALA A 881 -16.70 9.80 -25.90
C ALA A 881 -16.59 8.38 -26.51
N CYS A 882 -17.13 8.15 -27.71
CA CYS A 882 -17.05 6.85 -28.39
C CYS A 882 -15.63 6.42 -28.80
N ARG A 883 -14.76 7.38 -29.16
CA ARG A 883 -13.36 7.08 -29.49
C ARG A 883 -12.56 6.65 -28.26
N THR A 884 -12.85 7.29 -27.13
CA THR A 884 -12.12 7.06 -25.87
C THR A 884 -12.69 5.86 -25.11
N ASN A 885 -13.99 5.55 -25.26
CA ASN A 885 -14.66 4.43 -24.63
C ASN A 885 -15.53 3.65 -25.63
N PRO A 886 -15.08 2.46 -26.10
CA PRO A 886 -15.85 1.62 -27.02
C PRO A 886 -17.11 0.99 -26.38
N ARG A 887 -17.27 1.06 -25.05
CA ARG A 887 -18.49 0.66 -24.33
C ARG A 887 -19.48 1.81 -24.10
N ALA A 888 -19.26 3.00 -24.68
CA ALA A 888 -20.17 4.15 -24.55
C ALA A 888 -21.46 3.97 -25.38
N ALA A 889 -22.33 3.04 -24.99
CA ALA A 889 -23.58 2.71 -25.70
C ALA A 889 -24.48 3.94 -25.94
N GLY A 890 -24.65 4.79 -24.92
CA GLY A 890 -25.37 6.06 -25.06
C GLY A 890 -24.73 7.00 -26.08
N GLY A 891 -23.39 7.02 -26.16
CA GLY A 891 -22.66 7.77 -27.16
C GLY A 891 -23.00 7.32 -28.59
N PHE A 892 -22.87 6.01 -28.86
CA PHE A 892 -23.18 5.47 -30.18
C PHE A 892 -24.67 5.65 -30.55
N PHE A 893 -25.57 5.45 -29.59
CA PHE A 893 -27.01 5.63 -29.79
C PHE A 893 -27.38 7.08 -30.15
N LEU A 894 -26.83 8.07 -29.44
CA LEU A 894 -27.10 9.48 -29.68
C LEU A 894 -26.45 9.99 -30.97
N ARG A 895 -25.28 9.46 -31.35
CA ARG A 895 -24.67 9.73 -32.67
C ARG A 895 -25.51 9.14 -33.79
N ALA A 896 -26.06 7.94 -33.62
CA ALA A 896 -26.98 7.35 -34.58
C ALA A 896 -28.23 8.23 -34.78
N TYR A 897 -28.76 8.82 -33.70
CA TYR A 897 -29.85 9.79 -33.77
C TYR A 897 -29.47 11.04 -34.59
N LEU A 898 -28.31 11.65 -34.32
CA LEU A 898 -27.81 12.82 -35.05
C LEU A 898 -27.66 12.56 -36.55
N VAL A 899 -27.08 11.41 -36.91
CA VAL A 899 -26.88 10.98 -38.30
C VAL A 899 -28.23 10.72 -38.99
N TRP A 900 -29.16 10.06 -38.31
CA TRP A 900 -30.51 9.84 -38.83
C TRP A 900 -31.25 11.16 -39.10
N LYS A 901 -31.14 12.14 -38.21
CA LYS A 901 -31.73 13.48 -38.40
C LYS A 901 -31.16 14.24 -39.61
N ARG A 902 -29.94 13.91 -40.04
CA ARG A 902 -29.29 14.45 -41.25
C ARG A 902 -29.67 13.68 -42.53
N GLY A 903 -30.47 12.62 -42.43
CA GLY A 903 -30.96 11.84 -43.57
C GLY A 903 -30.09 10.65 -43.99
N ASP A 904 -29.03 10.32 -43.24
CA ASP A 904 -28.15 9.18 -43.54
C ASP A 904 -28.57 7.92 -42.75
N GLU A 905 -29.63 7.26 -43.24
CA GLU A 905 -30.12 6.05 -42.57
C GLU A 905 -29.11 4.89 -42.54
N PRO A 906 -28.35 4.58 -43.61
CA PRO A 906 -27.36 3.50 -43.56
C PRO A 906 -26.33 3.70 -42.44
N ARG A 907 -25.81 4.91 -42.27
CA ARG A 907 -24.84 5.19 -41.21
C ARG A 907 -25.47 5.17 -39.82
N ALA A 908 -26.72 5.63 -39.69
CA ALA A 908 -27.47 5.51 -38.43
C ALA A 908 -27.68 4.04 -38.01
N ARG A 909 -28.00 3.15 -38.97
CA ARG A 909 -28.12 1.70 -38.71
C ARG A 909 -26.80 1.08 -38.24
N ALA A 910 -25.67 1.47 -38.83
CA ALA A 910 -24.35 1.01 -38.41
C ALA A 910 -24.04 1.43 -36.97
N LEU A 911 -24.30 2.69 -36.62
CA LEU A 911 -24.06 3.19 -35.26
C LEU A 911 -25.02 2.58 -34.22
N LEU A 912 -26.26 2.23 -34.59
CA LEU A 912 -27.14 1.45 -33.72
C LEU A 912 -26.60 0.03 -33.48
N ALA A 913 -25.99 -0.60 -34.49
CA ALA A 913 -25.32 -1.89 -34.30
C ALA A 913 -24.11 -1.76 -33.36
N GLU A 914 -23.30 -0.71 -33.49
CA GLU A 914 -22.20 -0.39 -32.57
C GLU A 914 -22.73 -0.14 -31.14
N ALA A 915 -23.84 0.59 -30.98
CA ALA A 915 -24.48 0.81 -29.69
C ALA A 915 -24.93 -0.50 -29.04
N ARG A 916 -25.48 -1.43 -29.82
CA ARG A 916 -25.88 -2.77 -29.34
C ARG A 916 -24.67 -3.61 -28.94
N GLN A 917 -23.59 -3.54 -29.71
CA GLN A 917 -22.34 -4.22 -29.38
C GLN A 917 -21.74 -3.68 -28.08
N ALA A 918 -21.76 -2.36 -27.90
CA ALA A 918 -21.27 -1.68 -26.70
C ALA A 918 -22.03 -2.08 -25.42
N LEU A 919 -23.29 -2.49 -25.53
CA LEU A 919 -24.10 -3.00 -24.41
C LEU A 919 -23.72 -4.42 -23.96
N GLY A 920 -22.92 -5.16 -24.74
CA GLY A 920 -22.48 -6.51 -24.41
C GLY A 920 -23.45 -7.63 -24.83
N LYS A 921 -22.97 -8.88 -24.78
CA LYS A 921 -23.70 -10.06 -25.29
C LYS A 921 -24.89 -10.47 -24.42
N ASP A 922 -24.86 -10.13 -23.14
CA ASP A 922 -25.89 -10.50 -22.16
C ASP A 922 -27.00 -9.45 -22.04
N TRP A 923 -26.90 -8.33 -22.77
CA TRP A 923 -27.91 -7.29 -22.74
C TRP A 923 -29.21 -7.74 -23.40
N GLN A 924 -30.29 -7.71 -22.62
CA GLN A 924 -31.64 -8.07 -23.01
C GLN A 924 -32.51 -6.80 -23.10
N PRO A 925 -33.31 -6.63 -24.16
CA PRO A 925 -34.27 -5.55 -24.25
C PRO A 925 -35.24 -5.56 -23.06
N LYS A 926 -35.53 -4.39 -22.48
CA LYS A 926 -36.49 -4.27 -21.39
C LYS A 926 -37.87 -4.80 -21.84
N GLY A 927 -38.28 -5.95 -21.32
CA GLY A 927 -39.50 -6.66 -21.71
C GLY A 927 -39.34 -8.12 -22.14
N SER A 928 -38.11 -8.66 -22.24
CA SER A 928 -37.90 -10.11 -22.28
C SER A 928 -37.81 -10.67 -20.85
N THR A 929 -38.64 -11.67 -20.54
CA THR A 929 -38.64 -12.32 -19.22
C THR A 929 -37.74 -13.56 -19.23
N SER A 930 -36.75 -13.58 -18.34
CA SER A 930 -36.11 -14.79 -17.82
C SER A 930 -36.12 -14.75 -16.29
N GLU A 931 -36.26 -15.90 -15.62
CA GLU A 931 -36.32 -15.98 -14.15
C GLU A 931 -35.10 -15.32 -13.48
N GLY A 932 -35.34 -14.23 -12.74
CA GLY A 932 -34.30 -13.54 -11.95
C GLY A 932 -34.44 -12.01 -11.84
N ASP A 933 -35.39 -11.40 -12.53
CA ASP A 933 -35.48 -9.93 -12.66
C ASP A 933 -36.04 -9.19 -11.44
N VAL A 934 -35.21 -8.99 -10.40
CA VAL A 934 -35.25 -7.77 -9.57
C VAL A 934 -33.85 -7.43 -9.02
N LYS A 935 -32.97 -6.80 -9.82
CA LYS A 935 -31.84 -6.03 -9.27
C LYS A 935 -32.16 -4.55 -9.39
N GLN A 936 -32.51 -3.91 -8.27
CA GLN A 936 -32.53 -2.44 -8.18
C GLN A 936 -31.11 -1.90 -8.40
N LYS A 937 -30.93 -1.06 -9.44
CA LYS A 937 -29.71 -0.27 -9.66
C LYS A 937 -29.46 0.61 -8.43
N GLN A 938 -28.27 0.52 -7.83
CA GLN A 938 -27.90 1.29 -6.62
C GLN A 938 -27.19 2.61 -6.89
N HIS A 939 -27.01 2.99 -8.15
CA HIS A 939 -26.49 4.29 -8.53
C HIS A 939 -27.45 4.88 -9.56
N THR A 940 -27.97 6.08 -9.29
CA THR A 940 -28.62 6.88 -10.33
C THR A 940 -27.54 7.46 -11.23
N GLU A 941 -26.98 6.64 -12.11
CA GLU A 941 -26.25 7.10 -13.30
C GLU A 941 -27.26 7.59 -14.36
N GLY A 942 -28.21 8.42 -13.93
CA GLY A 942 -29.16 9.06 -14.83
C GLY A 942 -28.47 10.25 -15.49
N THR A 943 -28.40 10.25 -16.81
CA THR A 943 -28.11 11.45 -17.60
C THR A 943 -29.43 11.96 -18.21
N PRO A 944 -29.52 13.23 -18.66
CA PRO A 944 -30.75 13.77 -19.25
C PRO A 944 -31.40 12.86 -20.30
N LEU A 945 -30.59 12.16 -21.11
CA LEU A 945 -31.06 11.31 -22.20
C LEU A 945 -30.86 9.80 -21.95
N SER A 946 -30.35 9.39 -20.79
CA SER A 946 -30.08 7.96 -20.51
C SER A 946 -31.30 7.08 -20.69
N ARG A 947 -32.47 7.54 -20.25
CA ARG A 947 -33.74 6.81 -20.37
C ARG A 947 -34.06 6.35 -21.80
N PHE A 948 -33.57 7.02 -22.85
CA PHE A 948 -33.92 6.65 -24.22
C PHE A 948 -33.12 5.47 -24.72
N TRP A 949 -31.81 5.42 -24.42
CA TRP A 949 -30.97 4.31 -24.82
C TRP A 949 -31.02 3.15 -23.81
N GLU A 950 -31.32 3.41 -22.52
CA GLU A 950 -31.55 2.35 -21.53
C GLU A 950 -32.88 1.59 -21.75
N ASN A 951 -33.92 2.25 -22.26
CA ASN A 951 -35.20 1.62 -22.58
C ASN A 951 -35.34 1.26 -24.07
N TRP A 952 -34.29 1.47 -24.87
CA TRP A 952 -34.28 1.07 -26.27
C TRP A 952 -34.41 -0.46 -26.35
N ASN A 953 -35.31 -0.92 -27.21
CA ASN A 953 -35.62 -2.35 -27.36
C ASN A 953 -34.66 -3.10 -28.32
N GLY A 954 -33.57 -2.45 -28.74
CA GLY A 954 -32.62 -3.01 -29.71
C GLY A 954 -33.09 -2.94 -31.16
N ALA A 955 -34.15 -2.18 -31.46
CA ALA A 955 -34.63 -1.99 -32.83
C ALA A 955 -33.54 -1.42 -33.74
N ALA A 956 -33.24 -2.14 -34.82
CA ALA A 956 -32.28 -1.71 -35.83
C ALA A 956 -32.83 -0.63 -36.78
N ASP A 957 -34.14 -0.43 -36.81
CA ASP A 957 -34.79 0.63 -37.59
C ASP A 957 -34.68 1.99 -36.86
N PRO A 958 -33.96 2.99 -37.43
CA PRO A 958 -33.78 4.29 -36.79
C PRO A 958 -35.08 5.04 -36.49
N ALA A 959 -36.07 4.94 -37.38
CA ALA A 959 -37.36 5.61 -37.17
C ALA A 959 -38.04 5.06 -35.91
N SER A 960 -38.11 3.74 -35.77
CA SER A 960 -38.64 3.09 -34.56
C SER A 960 -37.80 3.35 -33.30
N ALA A 961 -36.46 3.33 -33.43
CA ALA A 961 -35.54 3.51 -32.31
C ALA A 961 -35.59 4.92 -31.70
N PHE A 962 -35.81 5.95 -32.52
CA PHE A 962 -35.68 7.35 -32.10
C PHE A 962 -37.00 8.12 -31.92
N ILE A 963 -38.17 7.52 -32.16
CA ILE A 963 -39.48 8.22 -32.02
C ILE A 963 -39.60 8.95 -30.67
N GLN A 964 -39.26 8.30 -29.56
CA GLN A 964 -39.41 8.88 -28.23
C GLN A 964 -38.37 9.98 -27.97
N LEU A 965 -37.13 9.78 -28.41
CA LEU A 965 -36.05 10.77 -28.28
C LEU A 965 -36.34 12.01 -29.13
N ASP A 966 -36.81 11.84 -30.36
CA ASP A 966 -37.12 12.95 -31.27
C ASP A 966 -38.29 13.79 -30.75
N ALA A 967 -39.32 13.16 -30.20
CA ALA A 967 -40.42 13.87 -29.56
C ALA A 967 -39.94 14.69 -28.35
N HIS A 968 -39.05 14.13 -27.52
CA HIS A 968 -38.48 14.83 -26.37
C HIS A 968 -37.60 16.01 -26.79
N CYS A 969 -36.65 15.81 -27.70
CA CYS A 969 -35.78 16.88 -28.21
C CYS A 969 -36.58 18.01 -28.88
N ARG A 970 -37.74 17.73 -29.50
CA ARG A 970 -38.64 18.77 -30.04
C ARG A 970 -39.36 19.54 -28.94
N ALA A 971 -39.80 18.87 -27.88
CA ALA A 971 -40.49 19.49 -26.75
C ALA A 971 -39.55 20.43 -25.96
N GLU A 972 -38.31 20.00 -25.70
CA GLU A 972 -37.29 20.81 -24.99
C GLU A 972 -36.81 22.04 -25.79
N ARG A 973 -37.07 22.08 -27.10
CA ARG A 973 -36.73 23.20 -28.00
C ARG A 973 -37.89 24.17 -28.23
N GLN A 974 -39.06 23.95 -27.62
CA GLN A 974 -40.15 24.93 -27.62
C GLN A 974 -39.95 25.88 -26.43
N PRO A 975 -40.03 27.20 -26.65
CA PRO A 975 -39.68 28.22 -25.64
C PRO A 975 -40.59 28.22 -24.41
#